data_AF-A0A0D9XHN4-F1
#
_entry.id   AF-A0A0D9XHN4-F1
#
_cell.length_a   1.000
_cell.length_b   1.000
_cell.length_c   1.000
_cell.angle_alpha   90.00
_cell.angle_beta   90.00
_cell.angle_gamma   90.00
#
_symmetry.space_group_name_H-M   'P 1'
#
loop_
_entity.id
_entity.type
_entity.pdbx_description
1 polymer ?
#
loop_
_entity_poly.entity_id
_entity_poly.type
_entity_poly.pdbx_seq_one_letter_code
_entity_poly.pdbx_strand_id
1 'polypeptide(L)'
;MAAVVAAVNGERYEAVGVDPSMTLLEFIRMRTRFRGPKLGCGEGVLGSRVSHADKPAGGCGACVVIVSKYDATIDEVTEFSASSCLTLLGSLHYCAVTTSEGIGNSRDGFHPVQRRLSGFHASQCGFCTPGMCVSIFSALTKADRVPLASPRPVPPPGFSRLTTTEAMKAVSGNLCRCTGYRPIVDACKSFAADVDLEDLGLNSFWKRDSDERADVSKLPAYSRDSVATFPEFLKSEIKSSIGQTNGGAPAVVSTGDGWFHPRSIEEFHELFASNLFNESSLKIVASNTGSGVYKDQDLHDKYINISQIPELSAIKRSSSNGVEIGAAVPISKVIEVLVSDDGDSVVFRRIADHLSKVASTFVRNTATIGGNIIMAQRLLFPSDIATILLAAGSTVTIQKLVASKSKRTCLTLEEFLKKPPCDSMTLLISISIPDWGSHHHEGITFETFRAAPRPFGNAISYVNSAFLAKSSVDAASGSHIIVDVRLAFGAFGTEHTIRATEVEEFLKGKLVTAPVILEAIRLLKGVVSPAQGTTHPEYRVSLAVSYLFRFLSSLANGLDEPEKDSNVPNGSCASNGTTDSSIESSSPEKHLRVDSSDSSIKSRQEMVFSDIYKPVGKPIEKVGAELQASGEAIYVDDIPAPKDCLYGAFIYSTHPHAHIKGVNFRSSLASQKVITVITAKDIPTGGQNVGSCFPMLGDEALFADPIAETQKYAYMAAKQAVMEYSTENLQPPILTVEDAVHHNSYFQVPPFLTPKPIGDFNQAMSEADHKIIDGEVRLGSQYYFYMETQTALAIPDEDNCITVYCSAQMPEVTQDIVARCLGIPLHNVRIITRRVGGGFGGKAMKATHVAAACSVAAFKLRRPVRMYLDRKTYDNGGRAASNEGLQDEHLINISSKSAMRAPGEAQGSFIAEAINEHVTSALSVGTNTIRRKNLHDFESLKVFYGDSAVSLVTGVAAEDRHGRALQQQQQVEEAGHFLRAHHLRGESIS
;
A
#
# COMPACT_ATOMS: atom_id res chain seq x y z
N MET A 1 10.68 -24.40 -28.47
CA MET A 1 10.21 -23.36 -27.53
C MET A 1 11.44 -22.65 -27.01
N ALA A 2 11.49 -21.33 -27.08
CA ALA A 2 12.65 -20.57 -26.60
C ALA A 2 12.43 -20.26 -25.12
N ALA A 3 13.36 -20.68 -24.27
CA ALA A 3 13.21 -20.58 -22.82
C ALA A 3 13.61 -19.20 -22.29
N VAL A 4 12.96 -18.76 -21.21
CA VAL A 4 13.46 -17.63 -20.41
C VAL A 4 14.59 -18.14 -19.52
N VAL A 5 15.81 -17.64 -19.72
CA VAL A 5 16.97 -17.93 -18.87
C VAL A 5 17.12 -16.81 -17.85
N ALA A 6 17.17 -17.14 -16.57
CA ALA A 6 17.40 -16.17 -15.50
C ALA A 6 18.21 -16.80 -14.37
N ALA A 7 18.87 -15.98 -13.56
CA ALA A 7 19.48 -16.43 -12.32
C ALA A 7 18.61 -16.06 -11.12
N VAL A 8 18.42 -16.95 -10.16
CA VAL A 8 17.75 -16.64 -8.87
C VAL A 8 18.70 -17.02 -7.74
N ASN A 9 19.11 -16.04 -6.93
CA ASN A 9 20.09 -16.19 -5.86
C ASN A 9 21.39 -16.86 -6.34
N GLY A 10 21.85 -16.49 -7.54
CA GLY A 10 23.06 -17.03 -8.17
C GLY A 10 22.88 -18.38 -8.89
N GLU A 11 21.74 -19.05 -8.74
CA GLU A 11 21.46 -20.32 -9.41
C GLU A 11 20.81 -20.09 -10.79
N ARG A 12 21.26 -20.81 -11.82
CA ARG A 12 20.69 -20.75 -13.18
C ARG A 12 19.36 -21.49 -13.23
N TYR A 13 18.35 -20.84 -13.82
CA TYR A 13 17.07 -21.45 -14.14
C TYR A 13 16.70 -21.20 -15.59
N GLU A 14 16.09 -22.21 -16.21
CA GLU A 14 15.60 -22.16 -17.58
C GLU A 14 14.11 -22.50 -17.60
N ALA A 15 13.30 -21.50 -17.88
CA ALA A 15 11.84 -21.61 -17.88
C ALA A 15 11.36 -21.93 -19.31
N VAL A 16 11.09 -23.21 -19.55
CA VAL A 16 10.58 -23.74 -20.83
C VAL A 16 9.08 -23.99 -20.72
N GLY A 17 8.30 -23.59 -21.73
CA GLY A 17 6.87 -23.92 -21.81
C GLY A 17 6.05 -23.29 -20.67
N VAL A 18 6.45 -22.10 -20.25
CA VAL A 18 5.73 -21.33 -19.21
C VAL A 18 4.65 -20.46 -19.85
N ASP A 19 3.57 -20.24 -19.11
CA ASP A 19 2.51 -19.34 -19.54
C ASP A 19 3.08 -17.91 -19.77
N PRO A 20 2.77 -17.25 -20.91
CA PRO A 20 3.28 -15.92 -21.23
C PRO A 20 2.98 -14.88 -20.13
N SER A 21 1.90 -15.08 -19.39
CA SER A 21 1.44 -14.18 -18.34
C SER A 21 2.05 -14.50 -16.96
N MET A 22 2.92 -15.50 -16.84
CA MET A 22 3.56 -15.90 -15.57
C MET A 22 4.33 -14.72 -14.97
N THR A 23 4.08 -14.45 -13.68
CA THR A 23 4.81 -13.44 -12.91
C THR A 23 6.10 -14.01 -12.33
N LEU A 24 7.05 -13.13 -12.01
CA LEU A 24 8.28 -13.50 -11.32
C LEU A 24 7.99 -14.14 -9.95
N LEU A 25 6.96 -13.66 -9.25
CA LEU A 25 6.57 -14.25 -7.96
C LEU A 25 6.10 -15.70 -8.11
N GLU A 26 5.23 -15.97 -9.09
CA GLU A 26 4.77 -17.34 -9.39
C GLU A 26 5.95 -18.24 -9.78
N PHE A 27 6.85 -17.74 -10.63
CA PHE A 27 8.05 -18.48 -11.02
C PHE A 27 8.92 -18.85 -9.82
N ILE A 28 9.29 -17.87 -8.97
CA ILE A 28 10.11 -18.11 -7.78
C ILE A 28 9.43 -19.16 -6.88
N ARG A 29 8.15 -18.97 -6.58
CA ARG A 29 7.44 -19.82 -5.61
C ARG A 29 7.10 -21.22 -6.14
N MET A 30 6.88 -21.38 -7.44
CA MET A 30 6.44 -22.67 -8.01
C MET A 30 7.55 -23.46 -8.69
N ARG A 31 8.56 -22.78 -9.27
CA ARG A 31 9.61 -23.41 -10.10
C ARG A 31 10.99 -23.42 -9.45
N THR A 32 11.16 -22.72 -8.33
CA THR A 32 12.40 -22.75 -7.54
C THR A 32 12.13 -23.31 -6.13
N ARG A 33 13.17 -23.43 -5.32
CA ARG A 33 13.05 -23.79 -3.89
C ARG A 33 12.76 -22.59 -2.97
N PHE A 34 12.89 -21.36 -3.47
CA PHE A 34 12.81 -20.14 -2.66
C PHE A 34 11.36 -19.73 -2.39
N ARG A 35 11.08 -19.26 -1.18
CA ARG A 35 9.73 -18.92 -0.71
C ARG A 35 9.66 -17.56 -0.02
N GLY A 36 10.76 -16.84 0.09
CA GLY A 36 10.88 -15.58 0.80
C GLY A 36 9.96 -14.49 0.26
N PRO A 37 9.90 -14.24 -1.06
CA PRO A 37 8.90 -13.34 -1.62
C PRO A 37 7.49 -13.88 -1.38
N LYS A 38 6.65 -13.09 -0.71
CA LYS A 38 5.29 -13.49 -0.32
C LYS A 38 4.21 -12.76 -1.12
N LEU A 39 3.13 -13.47 -1.45
CA LEU A 39 1.93 -12.87 -2.04
C LEU A 39 1.06 -12.25 -0.94
N GLY A 40 1.21 -10.95 -0.68
CA GLY A 40 0.42 -10.24 0.33
C GLY A 40 -0.83 -9.55 -0.23
N CYS A 41 -0.69 -8.86 -1.37
CA CYS A 41 -1.82 -8.22 -2.04
C CYS A 41 -2.04 -8.75 -3.44
N GLY A 42 -0.99 -8.99 -4.24
CA GLY A 42 -1.11 -9.35 -5.66
C GLY A 42 -1.73 -8.26 -6.53
N GLU A 43 -2.05 -7.10 -5.95
CA GLU A 43 -2.94 -6.08 -6.49
C GLU A 43 -2.39 -4.67 -6.24
N GLY A 44 -2.69 -3.76 -7.17
CA GLY A 44 -3.34 -2.50 -6.83
C GLY A 44 -4.84 -2.60 -7.13
N VAL A 45 -5.64 -1.65 -6.66
CA VAL A 45 -7.08 -1.87 -6.63
C VAL A 45 -7.78 -1.36 -7.88
N LEU A 46 -8.69 -2.19 -8.37
CA LEU A 46 -9.62 -1.87 -9.45
C LEU A 46 -10.59 -0.79 -8.99
N GLY A 47 -10.63 0.33 -9.72
CA GLY A 47 -11.81 1.16 -9.81
C GLY A 47 -12.92 0.37 -10.52
N SER A 48 -13.88 -0.16 -9.75
CA SER A 48 -15.24 -0.32 -10.28
C SER A 48 -15.86 1.08 -10.36
N ARG A 49 -16.79 1.32 -11.30
CA ARG A 49 -17.57 2.56 -11.42
C ARG A 49 -18.46 2.88 -10.20
N VAL A 50 -18.24 2.20 -9.06
CA VAL A 50 -18.98 2.33 -7.80
C VAL A 50 -17.97 2.39 -6.64
N SER A 51 -17.63 3.63 -6.28
CA SER A 51 -17.48 4.18 -4.92
C SER A 51 -16.53 3.63 -3.85
N HIS A 52 -15.54 2.77 -4.12
CA HIS A 52 -14.44 2.53 -3.15
C HIS A 52 -13.04 2.60 -3.79
N ALA A 53 -12.52 3.82 -3.88
CA ALA A 53 -11.30 4.19 -4.60
C ALA A 53 -10.15 4.61 -3.65
N ASP A 54 -9.54 3.69 -2.88
CA ASP A 54 -8.52 4.08 -1.89
C ASP A 54 -7.27 3.17 -1.76
N LYS A 55 -6.97 2.30 -2.74
CA LYS A 55 -5.84 1.33 -2.59
C LYS A 55 -4.92 1.24 -3.83
N PRO A 56 -3.60 1.46 -3.69
CA PRO A 56 -2.66 1.56 -4.81
C PRO A 56 -2.02 0.25 -5.28
N ALA A 57 -1.57 0.31 -6.53
CA ALA A 57 -0.39 -0.33 -7.15
C ALA A 57 0.58 -1.23 -6.35
N GLY A 58 0.39 -2.56 -6.23
CA GLY A 58 1.46 -3.44 -5.69
C GLY A 58 1.91 -3.05 -4.28
N GLY A 59 1.00 -2.41 -3.53
CA GLY A 59 1.35 -1.51 -2.45
C GLY A 59 1.76 -2.14 -1.13
N CYS A 60 1.79 -3.48 -1.01
CA CYS A 60 2.13 -4.11 0.27
C CYS A 60 3.63 -4.36 0.47
N GLY A 61 4.42 -4.45 -0.59
CA GLY A 61 5.87 -4.69 -0.51
C GLY A 61 6.30 -6.07 0.06
N ALA A 62 5.40 -7.05 0.24
CA ALA A 62 5.77 -8.38 0.75
C ALA A 62 6.50 -9.26 -0.29
N CYS A 63 6.43 -8.89 -1.57
CA CYS A 63 7.00 -9.62 -2.70
C CYS A 63 8.25 -8.93 -3.30
N VAL A 64 8.85 -7.98 -2.57
CA VAL A 64 9.98 -7.20 -3.09
C VAL A 64 11.19 -8.11 -3.30
N VAL A 65 11.81 -7.96 -4.46
CA VAL A 65 13.06 -8.61 -4.88
C VAL A 65 13.98 -7.56 -5.49
N ILE A 66 15.27 -7.85 -5.61
CA ILE A 66 16.20 -7.06 -6.42
C ILE A 66 16.35 -7.74 -7.78
N VAL A 67 16.27 -6.96 -8.85
CA VAL A 67 16.54 -7.40 -10.22
C VAL A 67 17.81 -6.70 -10.68
N SER A 68 18.75 -7.50 -11.19
CA SER A 68 20.05 -7.07 -11.69
C SER A 68 20.11 -7.35 -13.19
N LYS A 69 20.59 -6.38 -13.96
CA LYS A 69 20.78 -6.45 -15.41
C LYS A 69 22.21 -6.10 -15.76
N TYR A 70 22.77 -6.81 -16.73
CA TYR A 70 24.13 -6.59 -17.20
C TYR A 70 24.11 -5.99 -18.60
N ASP A 71 24.81 -4.87 -18.78
CA ASP A 71 25.04 -4.25 -20.07
C ASP A 71 26.44 -4.64 -20.57
N ALA A 72 26.49 -5.50 -21.59
CA ALA A 72 27.75 -5.99 -22.15
C ALA A 72 28.51 -4.93 -22.96
N THR A 73 27.87 -3.82 -23.35
CA THR A 73 28.52 -2.78 -24.17
C THR A 73 29.45 -1.90 -23.33
N ILE A 74 29.09 -1.67 -22.07
CA ILE A 74 29.86 -0.86 -21.11
C ILE A 74 30.41 -1.67 -19.92
N ASP A 75 30.15 -2.97 -19.89
CA ASP A 75 30.58 -3.92 -18.85
C ASP A 75 30.06 -3.57 -17.44
N GLU A 76 28.84 -3.04 -17.34
CA GLU A 76 28.23 -2.58 -16.08
C GLU A 76 27.01 -3.40 -15.66
N VAL A 77 26.82 -3.54 -14.34
CA VAL A 77 25.62 -4.14 -13.75
C VAL A 77 24.76 -3.06 -13.10
N THR A 78 23.50 -2.98 -13.53
CA THR A 78 22.49 -2.13 -12.92
C THR A 78 21.53 -2.95 -12.07
N GLU A 79 21.11 -2.40 -10.94
CA GLU A 79 20.25 -3.10 -9.98
C GLU A 79 19.12 -2.19 -9.51
N PHE A 80 17.95 -2.79 -9.32
CA PHE A 80 16.80 -2.08 -8.78
C PHE A 80 15.87 -3.03 -8.05
N SER A 81 15.22 -2.53 -7.00
CA SER A 81 14.13 -3.27 -6.34
C SER A 81 12.85 -3.24 -7.16
N ALA A 82 12.11 -4.35 -7.18
CA ALA A 82 10.87 -4.52 -7.94
C ALA A 82 9.83 -5.36 -7.18
N SER A 83 8.55 -5.11 -7.47
CA SER A 83 7.45 -5.99 -7.03
C SER A 83 7.36 -7.23 -7.91
N SER A 84 7.83 -8.38 -7.43
CA SER A 84 7.81 -9.63 -8.22
C SER A 84 6.39 -10.09 -8.62
N CYS A 85 5.33 -9.68 -7.89
CA CYS A 85 3.94 -9.99 -8.26
C CYS A 85 3.43 -9.21 -9.48
N LEU A 86 4.12 -8.14 -9.88
CA LEU A 86 3.78 -7.32 -11.05
C LEU A 86 4.79 -7.49 -12.18
N THR A 87 5.99 -7.99 -11.91
CA THR A 87 6.99 -8.28 -12.92
C THR A 87 6.64 -9.56 -13.67
N LEU A 88 6.55 -9.49 -15.00
CA LEU A 88 6.31 -10.66 -15.85
C LEU A 88 7.64 -11.39 -16.12
N LEU A 89 7.62 -12.72 -16.09
CA LEU A 89 8.83 -13.53 -16.31
C LEU A 89 9.43 -13.31 -17.71
N GLY A 90 8.57 -13.16 -18.73
CA GLY A 90 9.01 -12.93 -20.11
C GLY A 90 9.89 -11.69 -20.30
N SER A 91 9.83 -10.70 -19.41
CA SER A 91 10.68 -9.51 -19.48
C SER A 91 12.03 -9.64 -18.75
N LEU A 92 12.35 -10.82 -18.21
CA LEU A 92 13.52 -11.08 -17.37
C LEU A 92 14.55 -12.02 -17.99
N HIS A 93 14.48 -12.27 -19.30
CA HIS A 93 15.51 -13.02 -19.99
C HIS A 93 16.90 -12.37 -19.75
N TYR A 94 17.86 -13.20 -19.35
CA TYR A 94 19.21 -12.81 -18.92
C TYR A 94 19.30 -11.81 -17.75
N CYS A 95 18.33 -11.81 -16.84
CA CYS A 95 18.40 -11.06 -15.59
C CYS A 95 18.81 -11.97 -14.41
N ALA A 96 19.38 -11.37 -13.37
CA ALA A 96 19.61 -12.03 -12.09
C ALA A 96 18.68 -11.45 -11.01
N VAL A 97 18.12 -12.32 -10.17
CA VAL A 97 17.15 -11.96 -9.13
C VAL A 97 17.70 -12.35 -7.76
N THR A 98 17.61 -11.43 -6.81
CA THR A 98 18.01 -11.64 -5.41
C THR A 98 16.79 -11.52 -4.50
N THR A 99 16.50 -12.60 -3.76
CA THR A 99 15.47 -12.65 -2.72
C THR A 99 16.10 -12.51 -1.32
N SER A 100 15.30 -12.48 -0.25
CA SER A 100 15.86 -12.39 1.11
C SER A 100 16.78 -13.59 1.43
N GLU A 101 16.47 -14.79 0.94
CA GLU A 101 17.33 -15.97 1.09
C GLU A 101 18.70 -15.81 0.41
N GLY A 102 18.75 -15.05 -0.69
CA GLY A 102 19.98 -14.72 -1.41
C GLY A 102 20.83 -13.64 -0.73
N ILE A 103 20.25 -12.88 0.20
CA ILE A 103 20.99 -11.93 1.06
C ILE A 103 21.68 -12.69 2.19
N GLY A 104 21.01 -13.67 2.78
CA GLY A 104 21.51 -14.52 3.87
C GLY A 104 20.46 -15.53 4.32
N ASN A 105 20.89 -16.63 4.95
CA ASN A 105 20.01 -17.73 5.35
C ASN A 105 20.62 -18.56 6.49
N SER A 106 19.87 -19.53 7.01
CA SER A 106 20.29 -20.36 8.14
C SER A 106 21.53 -21.22 7.88
N ARG A 107 21.83 -21.55 6.60
CA ARG A 107 22.96 -22.38 6.21
C ARG A 107 24.23 -21.56 5.98
N ASP A 108 24.10 -20.45 5.25
CA ASP A 108 25.22 -19.62 4.80
C ASP A 108 25.52 -18.48 5.79
N GLY A 109 24.62 -18.25 6.75
CA GLY A 109 24.66 -17.19 7.75
C GLY A 109 23.67 -16.07 7.46
N PHE A 110 22.98 -15.61 8.51
CA PHE A 110 22.08 -14.47 8.38
C PHE A 110 22.85 -13.16 8.18
N HIS A 111 22.39 -12.37 7.22
CA HIS A 111 22.95 -11.05 6.92
C HIS A 111 22.67 -10.06 8.07
N PRO A 112 23.52 -9.03 8.31
CA PRO A 112 23.26 -7.99 9.31
C PRO A 112 21.87 -7.36 9.24
N VAL A 113 21.30 -7.16 8.04
CA VAL A 113 19.90 -6.70 7.87
C VAL A 113 18.91 -7.64 8.55
N GLN A 114 19.05 -8.96 8.36
CA GLN A 114 18.17 -9.95 8.95
C GLN A 114 18.36 -10.03 10.47
N ARG A 115 19.61 -10.04 10.93
CA ARG A 115 19.95 -10.08 12.37
C ARG A 115 19.48 -8.84 13.12
N ARG A 116 19.69 -7.64 12.56
CA ARG A 116 19.23 -6.39 13.19
C ARG A 116 17.70 -6.32 13.22
N LEU A 117 17.00 -6.66 12.15
CA LEU A 117 15.52 -6.76 12.22
C LEU A 117 15.04 -7.73 13.30
N SER A 118 15.71 -8.88 13.45
CA SER A 118 15.39 -9.86 14.49
C SER A 118 15.63 -9.29 15.89
N GLY A 119 16.84 -8.76 16.13
CA GLY A 119 17.27 -8.28 17.43
C GLY A 119 16.59 -6.99 17.90
N PHE A 120 16.04 -6.17 16.99
CA PHE A 120 15.17 -5.02 17.31
C PHE A 120 13.69 -5.42 17.45
N HIS A 121 13.36 -6.72 17.45
CA HIS A 121 11.98 -7.21 17.54
C HIS A 121 11.07 -6.72 16.39
N ALA A 122 11.65 -6.48 15.22
CA ALA A 122 10.98 -5.93 14.06
C ALA A 122 10.19 -6.97 13.24
N SER A 123 10.04 -8.19 13.75
CA SER A 123 9.27 -9.28 13.14
C SER A 123 8.33 -9.95 14.15
N GLN A 124 7.02 -9.80 13.94
CA GLN A 124 5.98 -10.52 14.68
C GLN A 124 5.41 -11.69 13.87
N CYS A 125 4.39 -11.48 13.04
CA CYS A 125 3.84 -12.57 12.23
C CYS A 125 4.82 -13.07 11.17
N GLY A 126 5.75 -12.22 10.72
CA GLY A 126 6.88 -12.54 9.82
C GLY A 126 6.61 -12.42 8.33
N PHE A 127 5.36 -12.27 7.89
CA PHE A 127 5.02 -12.40 6.47
C PHE A 127 5.52 -11.24 5.60
N CYS A 128 5.61 -10.02 6.17
CA CYS A 128 6.17 -8.86 5.47
C CYS A 128 7.70 -8.75 5.58
N THR A 129 8.31 -9.47 6.53
CA THR A 129 9.71 -9.29 6.93
C THR A 129 10.70 -9.53 5.78
N PRO A 130 10.54 -10.56 4.91
CA PRO A 130 11.45 -10.74 3.77
C PRO A 130 11.48 -9.53 2.82
N GLY A 131 10.31 -8.96 2.53
CA GLY A 131 10.22 -7.76 1.70
C GLY A 131 10.86 -6.52 2.34
N MET A 132 10.77 -6.40 3.68
CA MET A 132 11.47 -5.35 4.43
C MET A 132 12.99 -5.52 4.32
N CYS A 133 13.50 -6.75 4.52
CA CYS A 133 14.93 -7.05 4.38
C CYS A 133 15.48 -6.63 3.02
N VAL A 134 14.78 -7.01 1.94
CA VAL A 134 15.20 -6.67 0.58
C VAL A 134 15.14 -5.17 0.32
N SER A 135 14.11 -4.46 0.79
CA SER A 135 14.02 -3.00 0.67
C SER A 135 15.17 -2.29 1.39
N ILE A 136 15.49 -2.71 2.62
CA ILE A 136 16.60 -2.13 3.40
C ILE A 136 17.92 -2.42 2.69
N PHE A 137 18.18 -3.66 2.30
CA PHE A 137 19.40 -4.04 1.59
C PHE A 137 19.57 -3.27 0.27
N SER A 138 18.50 -3.07 -0.49
CA SER A 138 18.50 -2.24 -1.70
C SER A 138 18.86 -0.78 -1.42
N ALA A 139 18.43 -0.22 -0.28
CA ALA A 139 18.77 1.15 0.11
C ALA A 139 20.25 1.27 0.54
N LEU A 140 20.75 0.32 1.33
CA LEU A 140 22.15 0.27 1.77
C LEU A 140 23.11 0.20 0.57
N THR A 141 22.87 -0.76 -0.32
CA THR A 141 23.68 -0.95 -1.54
C THR A 141 23.64 0.27 -2.46
N LYS A 142 22.50 0.95 -2.60
CA LYS A 142 22.40 2.20 -3.36
C LYS A 142 23.22 3.33 -2.72
N ALA A 143 23.11 3.52 -1.41
CA ALA A 143 23.82 4.59 -0.69
C ALA A 143 25.35 4.41 -0.75
N ASP A 144 25.84 3.17 -0.64
CA ASP A 144 27.27 2.88 -0.65
C ASP A 144 27.90 2.92 -2.06
N ARG A 145 27.09 2.87 -3.13
CA ARG A 145 27.55 3.02 -4.53
C ARG A 145 27.78 4.48 -4.94
N VAL A 146 27.20 5.45 -4.24
CA VAL A 146 27.40 6.88 -4.54
C VAL A 146 28.89 7.22 -4.36
N PRO A 147 29.54 7.99 -5.26
CA PRO A 147 30.94 8.38 -5.09
C PRO A 147 31.22 9.14 -3.77
N LEU A 148 32.46 9.05 -3.28
CA LEU A 148 32.90 9.72 -2.03
C LEU A 148 32.85 11.26 -2.12
N ALA A 149 32.82 11.84 -3.33
CA ALA A 149 32.73 13.28 -3.57
C ALA A 149 31.34 13.90 -3.25
N SER A 150 30.33 13.07 -2.96
CA SER A 150 29.01 13.54 -2.51
C SER A 150 29.07 13.98 -1.03
N PRO A 151 28.36 15.06 -0.61
CA PRO A 151 28.41 15.65 0.75
C PRO A 151 27.75 14.77 1.84
N ARG A 152 27.87 13.45 1.76
CA ARG A 152 27.29 12.50 2.72
C ARG A 152 28.20 12.35 3.95
N PRO A 153 27.62 12.15 5.15
CA PRO A 153 28.40 11.86 6.35
C PRO A 153 29.28 10.62 6.17
N VAL A 154 30.47 10.63 6.77
CA VAL A 154 31.35 9.45 6.83
C VAL A 154 30.75 8.47 7.85
N PRO A 155 30.41 7.23 7.46
CA PRO A 155 29.75 6.29 8.36
C PRO A 155 30.74 5.71 9.39
N PRO A 156 30.27 5.39 10.61
CA PRO A 156 31.05 4.60 11.55
C PRO A 156 31.35 3.18 11.00
N PRO A 157 32.39 2.48 11.50
CA PRO A 157 32.65 1.10 11.12
C PRO A 157 31.45 0.18 11.37
N GLY A 158 31.05 -0.60 10.37
CA GLY A 158 29.87 -1.47 10.47
C GLY A 158 28.54 -0.81 10.07
N PHE A 159 28.56 0.41 9.52
CA PHE A 159 27.40 1.19 9.07
C PHE A 159 27.50 1.52 7.57
N SER A 160 26.39 1.98 6.98
CA SER A 160 26.30 2.40 5.58
C SER A 160 26.30 3.93 5.48
N ARG A 161 26.60 4.47 4.29
CA ARG A 161 26.47 5.91 3.96
C ARG A 161 25.02 6.40 3.84
N LEU A 162 24.06 5.55 4.19
CA LEU A 162 22.64 5.85 4.27
C LEU A 162 22.38 6.90 5.36
N THR A 163 21.53 7.89 5.12
CA THR A 163 21.09 8.81 6.19
C THR A 163 19.87 8.27 6.92
N THR A 164 19.58 8.80 8.11
CA THR A 164 18.44 8.44 8.93
C THR A 164 17.12 8.67 8.18
N THR A 165 17.02 9.77 7.43
CA THR A 165 15.89 10.07 6.56
C THR A 165 15.74 9.05 5.43
N GLU A 166 16.84 8.65 4.77
CA GLU A 166 16.80 7.63 3.73
C GLU A 166 16.44 6.25 4.30
N ALA A 167 16.91 5.93 5.50
CA ALA A 167 16.59 4.69 6.20
C ALA A 167 15.08 4.58 6.52
N MET A 168 14.44 5.66 6.97
CA MET A 168 12.99 5.69 7.15
C MET A 168 12.24 5.53 5.82
N LYS A 169 12.72 6.19 4.76
CA LYS A 169 12.11 6.14 3.42
C LYS A 169 12.26 4.76 2.77
N ALA A 170 13.30 4.00 3.11
CA ALA A 170 13.58 2.68 2.52
C ALA A 170 12.42 1.69 2.70
N VAL A 171 11.72 1.73 3.84
CA VAL A 171 10.59 0.83 4.16
C VAL A 171 9.21 1.46 4.01
N SER A 172 9.13 2.74 3.63
CA SER A 172 7.85 3.47 3.45
C SER A 172 6.88 2.80 2.45
N GLY A 173 7.42 2.03 1.49
CA GLY A 173 6.64 1.27 0.51
C GLY A 173 6.14 -0.08 0.99
N ASN A 174 6.62 -0.58 2.13
CA ASN A 174 6.32 -1.91 2.65
C ASN A 174 5.26 -1.80 3.74
N LEU A 175 4.23 -2.65 3.70
CA LEU A 175 3.18 -2.66 4.70
C LEU A 175 3.45 -3.70 5.80
N CYS A 176 3.26 -3.28 7.05
CA CYS A 176 3.21 -4.17 8.22
C CYS A 176 1.93 -3.89 9.03
N ARG A 177 1.21 -4.96 9.39
CA ARG A 177 -0.01 -4.87 10.22
C ARG A 177 0.23 -5.16 11.70
N CYS A 178 1.40 -5.69 12.06
CA CYS A 178 1.67 -6.21 13.41
C CYS A 178 2.49 -5.27 14.29
N THR A 179 3.58 -4.70 13.76
CA THR A 179 4.65 -4.10 14.59
C THR A 179 4.44 -2.63 14.92
N GLY A 180 3.53 -1.94 14.22
CA GLY A 180 3.41 -0.48 14.32
C GLY A 180 4.61 0.28 13.75
N TYR A 181 5.47 -0.37 12.95
CA TYR A 181 6.68 0.15 12.30
C TYR A 181 7.83 0.61 13.20
N ARG A 182 7.59 1.08 14.42
CA ARG A 182 8.63 1.59 15.33
C ARG A 182 9.90 0.70 15.39
N PRO A 183 9.82 -0.61 15.74
CA PRO A 183 11.01 -1.46 15.76
C PRO A 183 11.64 -1.70 14.38
N ILE A 184 10.87 -1.62 13.29
CA ILE A 184 11.39 -1.73 11.92
C ILE A 184 12.21 -0.48 11.58
N VAL A 185 11.69 0.70 11.90
CA VAL A 185 12.38 1.97 11.69
C VAL A 185 13.66 2.02 12.51
N ASP A 186 13.64 1.57 13.77
CA ASP A 186 14.85 1.50 14.61
C ASP A 186 15.91 0.57 14.01
N ALA A 187 15.51 -0.60 13.52
CA ALA A 187 16.42 -1.50 12.80
C ALA A 187 17.01 -0.84 11.55
N CYS A 188 16.22 -0.07 10.79
CA CYS A 188 16.70 0.65 9.60
C CYS A 188 17.69 1.75 9.96
N LYS A 189 17.33 2.61 10.93
CA LYS A 189 18.17 3.69 11.45
C LYS A 189 19.51 3.19 11.96
N SER A 190 19.54 1.99 12.55
CA SER A 190 20.78 1.41 13.05
C SER A 190 21.88 1.29 11.98
N PHE A 191 21.56 1.34 10.69
CA PHE A 191 22.54 1.32 9.61
C PHE A 191 23.02 2.70 9.13
N ALA A 192 22.36 3.77 9.56
CA ALA A 192 22.59 5.12 9.05
C ALA A 192 23.87 5.75 9.60
N ALA A 193 24.53 6.60 8.80
CA ALA A 193 25.76 7.28 9.17
C ALA A 193 25.57 8.37 10.24
N ASP A 194 24.37 8.94 10.31
CA ASP A 194 23.98 10.05 11.20
C ASP A 194 23.01 9.61 12.31
N VAL A 195 22.98 8.31 12.64
CA VAL A 195 22.06 7.78 13.65
C VAL A 195 22.41 8.26 15.06
N ASP A 196 21.39 8.71 15.79
CA ASP A 196 21.44 8.84 17.24
C ASP A 196 21.16 7.48 17.88
N LEU A 197 22.19 6.85 18.45
CA LEU A 197 22.07 5.52 19.07
C LEU A 197 21.20 5.53 20.32
N GLU A 198 21.09 6.67 21.01
CA GLU A 198 20.25 6.82 22.21
C GLU A 198 18.76 6.91 21.86
N ASP A 199 18.45 7.25 20.61
CA ASP A 199 17.09 7.24 20.07
C ASP A 199 16.61 5.82 19.72
N LEU A 200 17.51 4.86 19.51
CA LEU A 200 17.12 3.49 19.15
C LEU A 200 16.33 2.82 20.29
N GLY A 201 15.20 2.21 19.93
CA GLY A 201 14.28 1.58 20.87
C GLY A 201 14.76 0.24 21.43
N LEU A 202 13.79 -0.51 21.99
CA LEU A 202 14.03 -1.83 22.58
C LEU A 202 14.73 -2.78 21.61
N ASN A 203 15.80 -3.42 22.08
CA ASN A 203 16.53 -4.42 21.33
C ASN A 203 17.23 -5.43 22.26
N SER A 204 17.78 -6.47 21.66
CA SER A 204 18.49 -7.57 22.33
C SER A 204 20.01 -7.43 22.36
N PHE A 205 20.58 -6.39 21.74
CA PHE A 205 22.03 -6.21 21.61
C PHE A 205 22.64 -5.56 22.86
N TRP A 206 21.94 -4.62 23.49
CA TRP A 206 22.35 -4.02 24.77
C TRP A 206 21.15 -3.81 25.69
N LYS A 207 21.41 -3.72 27.00
CA LYS A 207 20.39 -3.39 28.00
C LYS A 207 20.41 -1.89 28.24
N ARG A 208 19.24 -1.28 28.37
CA ARG A 208 19.09 0.14 28.69
C ARG A 208 18.74 0.43 30.15
N ASP A 209 18.65 -0.61 30.96
CA ASP A 209 18.16 -0.56 32.35
C ASP A 209 19.29 -0.40 33.39
N SER A 210 20.53 -0.21 32.93
CA SER A 210 21.71 0.12 33.72
C SER A 210 22.36 1.37 33.12
N ASP A 211 23.21 2.09 33.86
CA ASP A 211 24.02 3.23 33.38
C ASP A 211 24.96 2.92 32.18
N GLU A 212 24.80 1.77 31.54
CA GLU A 212 25.50 1.33 30.33
C GLU A 212 24.91 2.01 29.09
N ARG A 213 25.73 2.83 28.42
CA ARG A 213 25.40 3.46 27.13
C ARG A 213 25.25 2.44 26.01
N ALA A 214 24.59 2.82 24.92
CA ALA A 214 24.49 1.99 23.72
C ALA A 214 25.89 1.53 23.25
N ASP A 215 26.08 0.21 23.12
CA ASP A 215 27.36 -0.39 22.72
C ASP A 215 27.31 -0.87 21.27
N VAL A 216 27.88 -0.06 20.39
CA VAL A 216 27.94 -0.30 18.93
C VAL A 216 28.62 -1.63 18.59
N SER A 217 29.58 -2.08 19.41
CA SER A 217 30.32 -3.31 19.14
C SER A 217 29.44 -4.57 19.19
N LYS A 218 28.27 -4.48 19.83
CA LYS A 218 27.28 -5.57 19.93
C LYS A 218 26.32 -5.62 18.75
N LEU A 219 26.30 -4.60 17.88
CA LEU A 219 25.51 -4.65 16.65
C LEU A 219 26.17 -5.57 15.63
N PRO A 220 25.39 -6.41 14.92
CA PRO A 220 25.89 -7.12 13.75
C PRO A 220 26.47 -6.13 12.73
N ALA A 221 27.79 -6.12 12.56
CA ALA A 221 28.47 -5.16 11.68
C ALA A 221 28.06 -5.38 10.22
N TYR A 222 27.71 -4.30 9.52
CA TYR A 222 27.47 -4.32 8.08
C TYR A 222 28.74 -3.96 7.32
N SER A 223 29.07 -4.76 6.32
CA SER A 223 30.10 -4.48 5.32
C SER A 223 29.47 -4.60 3.94
N ARG A 224 30.05 -3.88 2.97
CA ARG A 224 29.67 -3.94 1.55
C ARG A 224 30.18 -5.23 0.86
N ASP A 225 30.53 -6.27 1.62
CA ASP A 225 31.07 -7.50 1.04
C ASP A 225 30.08 -8.09 0.01
N SER A 226 30.63 -8.83 -0.94
CA SER A 226 30.01 -9.22 -2.21
C SER A 226 28.83 -10.21 -2.07
N VAL A 227 27.77 -9.80 -1.39
CA VAL A 227 26.49 -10.51 -1.34
C VAL A 227 25.76 -10.24 -2.66
N ALA A 228 25.28 -11.31 -3.29
CA ALA A 228 24.48 -11.25 -4.52
C ALA A 228 25.16 -10.60 -5.74
N THR A 229 26.42 -10.94 -6.01
CA THR A 229 27.11 -10.54 -7.25
C THR A 229 26.42 -11.08 -8.49
N PHE A 230 26.41 -10.30 -9.57
CA PHE A 230 25.89 -10.75 -10.86
C PHE A 230 26.66 -11.98 -11.36
N PRO A 231 25.99 -13.10 -11.72
CA PRO A 231 26.70 -14.33 -12.03
C PRO A 231 27.57 -14.27 -13.28
N GLU A 232 28.82 -14.72 -13.19
CA GLU A 232 29.78 -14.73 -14.31
C GLU A 232 29.34 -15.61 -15.48
N PHE A 233 28.65 -16.72 -15.21
CA PHE A 233 28.06 -17.55 -16.27
C PHE A 233 27.05 -16.75 -17.10
N LEU A 234 26.27 -15.88 -16.44
CA LEU A 234 25.24 -15.09 -17.10
C LEU A 234 25.87 -13.97 -17.93
N LYS A 235 26.96 -13.34 -17.45
CA LYS A 235 27.74 -12.39 -18.27
C LYS A 235 28.29 -13.07 -19.54
N SER A 236 28.79 -14.29 -19.39
CA SER A 236 29.35 -15.07 -20.51
C SER A 236 28.29 -15.42 -21.54
N GLU A 237 27.12 -15.88 -21.10
CA GLU A 237 25.97 -16.16 -21.98
C GLU A 237 25.49 -14.89 -22.72
N ILE A 238 25.36 -13.76 -22.01
CA ILE A 238 24.97 -12.47 -22.61
C ILE A 238 25.97 -12.04 -23.69
N LYS A 239 27.27 -12.05 -23.38
CA LYS A 239 28.33 -11.70 -24.36
C LYS A 239 28.28 -12.61 -25.59
N SER A 240 28.08 -13.91 -25.39
CA SER A 240 27.95 -14.88 -26.50
C SER A 240 26.71 -14.62 -27.35
N SER A 241 25.59 -14.20 -26.76
CA SER A 241 24.34 -13.96 -27.49
C SER A 241 24.45 -12.77 -28.46
N ILE A 242 25.21 -11.73 -28.08
CA ILE A 242 25.47 -10.54 -28.91
C ILE A 242 26.39 -10.88 -30.09
N GLY A 243 27.34 -11.80 -29.91
CA GLY A 243 28.26 -12.25 -30.96
C GLY A 243 27.57 -13.01 -32.10
N GLN A 244 26.44 -13.67 -31.84
CA GLN A 244 25.68 -14.45 -32.84
C GLN A 244 24.74 -13.61 -33.70
N THR A 245 24.34 -12.41 -33.25
CA THR A 245 23.43 -11.50 -33.98
C THR A 245 24.10 -10.64 -35.05
N ASN A 246 25.43 -10.59 -35.12
CA ASN A 246 26.17 -9.76 -36.07
C ASN A 246 26.25 -10.34 -37.51
N GLY A 247 25.55 -11.45 -37.81
CA GLY A 247 25.64 -12.18 -39.09
C GLY A 247 24.37 -12.26 -39.95
N GLY A 248 23.27 -11.62 -39.57
CA GLY A 248 22.02 -11.64 -40.34
C GLY A 248 21.06 -10.53 -39.90
N ALA A 249 20.13 -10.13 -40.79
CA ALA A 249 19.13 -9.09 -40.51
C ALA A 249 18.46 -9.33 -39.14
N PRO A 250 18.22 -8.29 -38.32
CA PRO A 250 17.68 -8.46 -36.99
C PRO A 250 16.24 -8.97 -37.09
N ALA A 251 16.06 -10.27 -36.98
CA ALA A 251 14.73 -10.87 -36.86
C ALA A 251 14.18 -10.51 -35.47
N VAL A 252 12.88 -10.20 -35.40
CA VAL A 252 12.16 -10.06 -34.13
C VAL A 252 12.50 -11.26 -33.25
N VAL A 253 13.07 -11.01 -32.07
CA VAL A 253 13.34 -12.09 -31.10
C VAL A 253 12.00 -12.54 -30.53
N SER A 254 11.38 -13.49 -31.23
CA SER A 254 10.27 -14.26 -30.72
C SER A 254 10.86 -15.29 -29.77
N THR A 255 10.71 -15.06 -28.47
CA THR A 255 10.75 -16.19 -27.54
C THR A 255 9.46 -16.96 -27.82
N GLY A 256 9.56 -18.16 -28.40
CA GLY A 256 8.47 -18.93 -29.04
C GLY A 256 7.22 -19.29 -28.22
N ASP A 257 6.96 -18.56 -27.13
CA ASP A 257 5.92 -18.75 -26.12
C ASP A 257 5.06 -17.46 -26.00
N GLY A 258 4.71 -16.81 -27.12
CA GLY A 258 3.79 -15.65 -27.14
C GLY A 258 4.39 -14.28 -26.80
N TRP A 259 5.71 -14.15 -26.67
CA TRP A 259 6.37 -12.86 -26.40
C TRP A 259 7.15 -12.33 -27.60
N PHE A 260 7.02 -11.03 -27.84
CA PHE A 260 7.66 -10.28 -28.94
C PHE A 260 8.44 -9.09 -28.38
N HIS A 261 9.70 -8.94 -28.82
CA HIS A 261 10.62 -7.91 -28.34
C HIS A 261 11.11 -7.04 -29.51
N PRO A 262 10.29 -6.11 -30.02
CA PRO A 262 10.73 -5.21 -31.08
C PRO A 262 11.93 -4.36 -30.62
N ARG A 263 12.93 -4.22 -31.49
CA ARG A 263 14.14 -3.43 -31.29
C ARG A 263 14.05 -2.03 -31.89
N SER A 264 13.04 -1.78 -32.72
CA SER A 264 12.74 -0.47 -33.32
C SER A 264 11.24 -0.21 -33.39
N ILE A 265 10.87 1.03 -33.69
CA ILE A 265 9.47 1.42 -33.92
C ILE A 265 8.95 0.76 -35.21
N GLU A 266 9.81 0.57 -36.20
CA GLU A 266 9.49 -0.10 -37.46
C GLU A 266 9.11 -1.56 -37.22
N GLU A 267 9.92 -2.32 -36.46
CA GLU A 267 9.60 -3.71 -36.09
C GLU A 267 8.29 -3.80 -35.30
N PHE A 268 8.03 -2.85 -34.40
CA PHE A 268 6.75 -2.78 -33.68
C PHE A 268 5.56 -2.62 -34.63
N HIS A 269 5.68 -1.77 -35.65
CA HIS A 269 4.62 -1.60 -36.65
C HIS A 269 4.48 -2.80 -37.60
N GLU A 270 5.59 -3.44 -37.98
CA GLU A 270 5.58 -4.66 -38.79
C GLU A 270 4.84 -5.80 -38.10
N LEU A 271 4.99 -5.94 -36.78
CA LEU A 271 4.20 -6.88 -35.98
C LEU A 271 2.70 -6.63 -36.18
N PHE A 272 2.24 -5.39 -36.09
CA PHE A 272 0.82 -5.08 -36.30
C PHE A 272 0.34 -5.16 -37.75
N ALA A 273 1.22 -4.99 -38.72
CA ALA A 273 0.92 -5.21 -40.13
C ALA A 273 0.84 -6.72 -40.48
N SER A 274 1.39 -7.59 -39.63
CA SER A 274 1.29 -9.03 -39.79
C SER A 274 -0.08 -9.57 -39.36
N ASN A 275 -0.55 -10.63 -40.00
CA ASN A 275 -1.77 -11.35 -39.58
C ASN A 275 -1.59 -12.13 -38.25
N LEU A 276 -0.47 -11.94 -37.54
CA LEU A 276 -0.19 -12.67 -36.30
C LEU A 276 -1.20 -12.35 -35.19
N PHE A 277 -1.91 -11.23 -35.22
CA PHE A 277 -2.74 -10.79 -34.08
C PHE A 277 -4.27 -10.86 -34.31
N ASN A 278 -4.73 -11.36 -35.46
CA ASN A 278 -6.15 -11.27 -35.87
C ASN A 278 -7.14 -12.07 -34.99
N GLU A 279 -6.68 -13.07 -34.23
CA GLU A 279 -7.53 -13.93 -33.37
C GLU A 279 -7.02 -14.08 -31.92
N SER A 280 -5.93 -13.41 -31.55
CA SER A 280 -5.26 -13.59 -30.25
C SER A 280 -5.41 -12.37 -29.35
N SER A 281 -5.61 -12.58 -28.04
CA SER A 281 -5.63 -11.48 -27.07
C SER A 281 -4.20 -10.94 -26.86
N LEU A 282 -3.99 -9.66 -27.18
CA LEU A 282 -2.68 -9.00 -27.15
C LEU A 282 -2.54 -8.03 -25.98
N LYS A 283 -1.36 -7.98 -25.37
CA LYS A 283 -0.98 -6.98 -24.37
C LYS A 283 0.35 -6.32 -24.71
N ILE A 284 0.35 -4.99 -24.78
CA ILE A 284 1.57 -4.19 -24.92
C ILE A 284 2.08 -3.84 -23.53
N VAL A 285 3.37 -4.09 -23.28
CA VAL A 285 4.01 -3.86 -21.98
C VAL A 285 5.34 -3.14 -22.16
N ALA A 286 5.52 -1.99 -21.52
CA ALA A 286 6.86 -1.48 -21.18
C ALA A 286 7.27 -1.98 -19.79
N SER A 287 6.27 -2.02 -18.93
CA SER A 287 6.23 -2.62 -17.62
C SER A 287 4.81 -3.12 -17.40
N ASN A 288 4.55 -3.78 -16.28
CA ASN A 288 3.25 -4.37 -15.97
C ASN A 288 2.66 -3.84 -14.64
N THR A 289 3.18 -2.73 -14.13
CA THR A 289 2.67 -2.07 -12.90
C THR A 289 1.25 -1.54 -13.05
N GLY A 290 0.81 -1.24 -14.29
CA GLY A 290 -0.57 -0.86 -14.61
C GLY A 290 -1.60 -1.94 -14.27
N SER A 291 -1.27 -3.22 -14.43
CA SER A 291 -2.09 -4.37 -13.97
C SER A 291 -2.13 -4.53 -12.46
N GLY A 292 -1.27 -3.78 -11.79
CA GLY A 292 -1.46 -3.40 -10.43
C GLY A 292 -2.76 -2.62 -10.30
N VAL A 293 -2.95 -1.45 -10.90
CA VAL A 293 -4.16 -0.62 -10.70
C VAL A 293 -5.40 -1.22 -11.40
N TYR A 294 -5.29 -1.52 -12.69
CA TYR A 294 -6.39 -2.06 -13.49
C TYR A 294 -6.11 -3.51 -13.86
N LYS A 295 -6.76 -4.43 -13.16
CA LYS A 295 -6.60 -5.86 -13.40
C LYS A 295 -7.02 -6.25 -14.80
N ASP A 296 -6.21 -7.12 -15.38
CA ASP A 296 -6.55 -7.85 -16.58
C ASP A 296 -7.88 -8.57 -16.36
N GLN A 297 -8.78 -8.45 -17.33
CA GLN A 297 -10.10 -9.06 -17.27
C GLN A 297 -10.04 -10.54 -17.68
N ASP A 298 -9.17 -10.88 -18.63
CA ASP A 298 -8.95 -12.24 -19.12
C ASP A 298 -7.46 -12.46 -19.47
N LEU A 299 -7.09 -13.70 -19.82
CA LEU A 299 -5.73 -14.08 -20.20
C LEU A 299 -5.33 -13.44 -21.54
N HIS A 300 -4.04 -13.20 -21.69
CA HIS A 300 -3.45 -12.72 -22.94
C HIS A 300 -2.56 -13.80 -23.54
N ASP A 301 -2.77 -14.13 -24.80
CA ASP A 301 -1.95 -15.12 -25.52
C ASP A 301 -0.63 -14.52 -25.99
N LYS A 302 -0.63 -13.21 -26.26
CA LYS A 302 0.51 -12.51 -26.87
C LYS A 302 0.88 -11.25 -26.13
N TYR A 303 2.18 -11.04 -25.98
CA TYR A 303 2.79 -9.90 -25.29
C TYR A 303 3.81 -9.22 -26.20
N ILE A 304 3.70 -7.89 -26.34
CA ILE A 304 4.73 -7.08 -27.01
C ILE A 304 5.44 -6.24 -25.96
N ASN A 305 6.74 -6.51 -25.77
CA ASN A 305 7.58 -5.79 -24.85
C ASN A 305 8.29 -4.62 -25.55
N ILE A 306 7.82 -3.40 -25.31
CA ILE A 306 8.36 -2.18 -25.94
C ILE A 306 9.53 -1.57 -25.17
N SER A 307 9.94 -2.15 -24.04
CA SER A 307 11.01 -1.59 -23.18
C SER A 307 12.41 -1.63 -23.82
N GLN A 308 12.58 -2.36 -24.93
CA GLN A 308 13.86 -2.51 -25.61
C GLN A 308 14.00 -1.58 -26.83
N ILE A 309 12.99 -0.77 -27.15
CA ILE A 309 13.03 0.21 -28.24
C ILE A 309 13.81 1.44 -27.75
N PRO A 310 15.00 1.74 -28.31
CA PRO A 310 15.90 2.78 -27.79
C PRO A 310 15.26 4.17 -27.72
N GLU A 311 14.43 4.54 -28.69
CA GLU A 311 13.74 5.82 -28.76
C GLU A 311 12.79 6.05 -27.58
N LEU A 312 12.21 4.97 -27.02
CA LEU A 312 11.33 5.04 -25.86
C LEU A 312 12.10 5.13 -24.54
N SER A 313 13.39 4.83 -24.53
CA SER A 313 14.25 4.91 -23.34
C SER A 313 15.20 6.11 -23.36
N ALA A 314 15.22 6.88 -24.46
CA ALA A 314 16.08 8.04 -24.61
C ALA A 314 15.69 9.19 -23.67
N ILE A 315 16.70 9.91 -23.19
CA ILE A 315 16.55 11.16 -22.42
C ILE A 315 17.42 12.20 -23.10
N LYS A 316 16.81 13.30 -23.53
CA LYS A 316 17.51 14.39 -24.23
C LYS A 316 17.30 15.67 -23.45
N ARG A 317 18.40 16.31 -23.06
CA ARG A 317 18.37 17.67 -22.51
C ARG A 317 18.71 18.66 -23.59
N SER A 318 17.94 19.74 -23.63
CA SER A 318 18.26 20.92 -24.42
C SER A 318 18.38 22.10 -23.46
N SER A 319 19.49 22.84 -23.57
CA SER A 319 19.73 24.06 -22.79
C SER A 319 18.70 25.17 -23.06
N SER A 320 17.94 25.08 -24.16
CA SER A 320 16.91 26.07 -24.52
C SER A 320 15.47 25.53 -24.50
N ASN A 321 15.26 24.20 -24.56
CA ASN A 321 13.93 23.60 -24.77
C ASN A 321 13.49 22.65 -23.64
N GLY A 322 14.25 22.53 -22.55
CA GLY A 322 13.95 21.65 -21.43
C GLY A 322 14.38 20.20 -21.63
N VAL A 323 13.61 19.26 -21.07
CA VAL A 323 13.96 17.83 -21.03
C VAL A 323 12.93 17.02 -21.78
N GLU A 324 13.36 16.28 -22.80
CA GLU A 324 12.56 15.27 -23.49
C GLU A 324 12.86 13.88 -22.91
N ILE A 325 11.81 13.19 -22.48
CA ILE A 325 11.87 11.91 -21.77
C ILE A 325 11.10 10.87 -22.57
N GLY A 326 11.76 9.77 -22.93
CA GLY A 326 11.13 8.63 -23.59
C GLY A 326 10.05 7.95 -22.74
N ALA A 327 9.02 7.41 -23.39
CA ALA A 327 7.84 6.85 -22.72
C ALA A 327 8.11 5.61 -21.85
N ALA A 328 9.17 4.85 -22.14
CA ALA A 328 9.58 3.67 -21.39
C ALA A 328 10.55 3.98 -20.23
N VAL A 329 10.92 5.25 -20.01
CA VAL A 329 11.79 5.65 -18.90
C VAL A 329 11.08 5.43 -17.55
N PRO A 330 11.72 4.73 -16.58
CA PRO A 330 11.17 4.55 -15.24
C PRO A 330 11.00 5.87 -14.48
N ILE A 331 9.94 5.99 -13.68
CA ILE A 331 9.67 7.20 -12.88
C ILE A 331 10.84 7.52 -11.94
N SER A 332 11.50 6.51 -11.35
CA SER A 332 12.67 6.75 -10.50
C SER A 332 13.82 7.42 -11.26
N LYS A 333 14.02 7.06 -12.53
CA LYS A 333 15.04 7.69 -13.37
C LYS A 333 14.66 9.11 -13.78
N VAL A 334 13.37 9.37 -14.02
CA VAL A 334 12.86 10.73 -14.23
C VAL A 334 13.16 11.63 -13.03
N ILE A 335 12.94 11.14 -11.80
CA ILE A 335 13.28 11.88 -10.57
C ILE A 335 14.77 12.22 -10.54
N GLU A 336 15.65 11.24 -10.78
CA GLU A 336 17.11 11.47 -10.78
C GLU A 336 17.54 12.51 -11.82
N VAL A 337 16.94 12.47 -13.02
CA VAL A 337 17.20 13.42 -14.10
C VAL A 337 16.71 14.82 -13.71
N LEU A 338 15.52 14.97 -13.13
CA LEU A 338 15.00 16.29 -12.78
C LEU A 338 15.72 16.94 -11.57
N VAL A 339 16.51 16.17 -10.80
CA VAL A 339 17.26 16.65 -9.63
C VAL A 339 18.72 17.03 -9.95
N SER A 340 19.30 16.55 -11.05
CA SER A 340 20.75 16.72 -11.33
C SER A 340 21.20 18.19 -11.50
N ASP A 341 22.47 18.47 -11.14
CA ASP A 341 23.09 19.79 -10.97
C ASP A 341 23.15 20.75 -12.19
N ASP A 342 22.84 20.32 -13.41
CA ASP A 342 23.03 21.12 -14.65
C ASP A 342 22.02 22.29 -14.84
N GLY A 343 21.20 22.62 -13.84
CA GLY A 343 20.31 23.80 -13.88
C GLY A 343 19.35 23.85 -12.69
N ASP A 344 19.39 24.93 -11.91
CA ASP A 344 18.56 25.19 -10.72
C ASP A 344 17.09 25.50 -11.08
N SER A 345 16.45 24.65 -11.89
CA SER A 345 15.06 24.84 -12.29
C SER A 345 14.13 24.47 -11.13
N VAL A 346 13.50 25.49 -10.53
CA VAL A 346 12.50 25.34 -9.46
C VAL A 346 11.38 24.39 -9.90
N VAL A 347 10.96 24.44 -11.17
CA VAL A 347 9.92 23.57 -11.72
C VAL A 347 10.35 22.11 -11.73
N PHE A 348 11.56 21.80 -12.21
CA PHE A 348 12.05 20.42 -12.25
C PHE A 348 12.20 19.82 -10.85
N ARG A 349 12.76 20.59 -9.90
CA ARG A 349 12.87 20.17 -8.49
C ARG A 349 11.50 19.84 -7.90
N ARG A 350 10.53 20.73 -8.07
CA ARG A 350 9.16 20.55 -7.56
C ARG A 350 8.43 19.37 -8.20
N ILE A 351 8.63 19.13 -9.50
CA ILE A 351 8.12 17.92 -10.17
C ILE A 351 8.77 16.67 -9.56
N ALA A 352 10.09 16.65 -9.38
CA ALA A 352 10.81 15.52 -8.79
C ALA A 352 10.33 15.23 -7.36
N ASP A 353 10.19 16.26 -6.54
CA ASP A 353 9.67 16.16 -5.17
C ASP A 353 8.26 15.57 -5.15
N HIS A 354 7.38 15.96 -6.07
CA HIS A 354 6.04 15.40 -6.16
C HIS A 354 6.05 13.95 -6.64
N LEU A 355 6.84 13.63 -7.67
CA LEU A 355 7.02 12.28 -8.18
C LEU A 355 7.55 11.31 -7.10
N SER A 356 8.37 11.79 -6.16
CA SER A 356 8.85 10.98 -5.03
C SER A 356 7.72 10.49 -4.10
N LYS A 357 6.56 11.18 -4.12
CA LYS A 357 5.34 10.85 -3.35
C LYS A 357 4.39 9.94 -4.15
N VAL A 358 4.68 9.65 -5.42
CA VAL A 358 3.85 8.78 -6.28
C VAL A 358 4.32 7.32 -6.14
N ALA A 359 3.40 6.45 -5.72
CA ALA A 359 3.65 5.03 -5.46
C ALA A 359 4.82 4.77 -4.47
N SER A 360 5.34 3.55 -4.42
CA SER A 360 6.54 3.17 -3.65
C SER A 360 7.78 3.12 -4.54
N THR A 361 8.99 3.14 -3.95
CA THR A 361 10.27 3.10 -4.68
C THR A 361 10.37 1.91 -5.64
N PHE A 362 10.06 0.69 -5.18
CA PHE A 362 10.11 -0.52 -6.02
C PHE A 362 9.06 -0.54 -7.13
N VAL A 363 7.97 0.24 -7.02
CA VAL A 363 7.04 0.47 -8.13
C VAL A 363 7.63 1.51 -9.10
N ARG A 364 8.15 2.64 -8.60
CA ARG A 364 8.77 3.69 -9.44
C ARG A 364 9.99 3.21 -10.24
N ASN A 365 10.71 2.22 -9.72
CA ASN A 365 11.84 1.59 -10.40
C ASN A 365 11.45 0.83 -11.68
N THR A 366 10.18 0.48 -11.85
CA THR A 366 9.69 -0.28 -13.02
C THR A 366 8.55 0.40 -13.74
N ALA A 367 7.72 1.20 -13.06
CA ALA A 367 6.65 1.97 -13.65
C ALA A 367 7.24 3.06 -14.55
N THR A 368 6.73 3.18 -15.78
CA THR A 368 7.23 4.15 -16.75
C THR A 368 6.36 5.40 -16.76
N ILE A 369 6.97 6.56 -17.07
CA ILE A 369 6.24 7.82 -17.18
C ILE A 369 5.19 7.76 -18.30
N GLY A 370 5.50 7.13 -19.44
CA GLY A 370 4.57 6.98 -20.55
C GLY A 370 3.42 6.03 -20.23
N GLY A 371 3.69 4.94 -19.50
CA GLY A 371 2.63 4.02 -19.04
C GLY A 371 1.60 4.73 -18.17
N ASN A 372 2.05 5.63 -17.29
CA ASN A 372 1.17 6.45 -16.47
C ASN A 372 0.30 7.41 -17.31
N ILE A 373 0.89 8.09 -18.31
CA ILE A 373 0.18 9.03 -19.19
C ILE A 373 -0.83 8.31 -20.10
N ILE A 374 -0.47 7.14 -20.63
CA ILE A 374 -1.42 6.27 -21.36
C ILE A 374 -2.56 5.82 -20.46
N MET A 375 -2.30 5.45 -19.20
CA MET A 375 -3.37 5.10 -18.25
C MET A 375 -4.29 6.29 -17.97
N ALA A 376 -3.75 7.50 -17.80
CA ALA A 376 -4.54 8.71 -17.59
C ALA A 376 -5.47 9.02 -18.77
N GLN A 377 -5.01 8.78 -20.00
CA GLN A 377 -5.78 9.04 -21.22
C GLN A 377 -6.77 7.91 -21.55
N ARG A 378 -6.34 6.65 -21.49
CA ARG A 378 -7.13 5.50 -21.94
C ARG A 378 -8.04 4.92 -20.86
N LEU A 379 -7.61 4.94 -19.59
CA LEU A 379 -8.29 4.28 -18.47
C LEU A 379 -8.84 5.26 -17.42
N LEU A 380 -8.81 6.56 -17.71
CA LEU A 380 -9.26 7.64 -16.82
C LEU A 380 -8.58 7.57 -15.44
N PHE A 381 -7.28 7.25 -15.44
CA PHE A 381 -6.52 7.11 -14.20
C PHE A 381 -6.32 8.49 -13.54
N PRO A 382 -6.70 8.65 -12.25
CA PRO A 382 -6.49 9.90 -11.50
C PRO A 382 -5.00 10.11 -11.20
N SER A 383 -4.26 10.60 -12.19
CA SER A 383 -2.80 10.65 -12.18
C SER A 383 -2.25 11.94 -11.58
N ASP A 384 -1.46 11.81 -10.51
CA ASP A 384 -0.62 12.91 -10.01
C ASP A 384 0.36 13.42 -11.10
N ILE A 385 0.90 12.51 -11.92
CA ILE A 385 1.90 12.83 -12.96
C ILE A 385 1.28 13.63 -14.09
N ALA A 386 0.07 13.26 -14.54
CA ALA A 386 -0.61 14.02 -15.60
C ALA A 386 -0.93 15.46 -15.13
N THR A 387 -1.37 15.63 -13.88
CA THR A 387 -1.70 16.94 -13.31
C THR A 387 -0.49 17.86 -13.26
N ILE A 388 0.64 17.39 -12.71
CA ILE A 388 1.85 18.22 -12.58
C ILE A 388 2.45 18.57 -13.96
N LEU A 389 2.42 17.63 -14.91
CA LEU A 389 2.94 17.87 -16.26
C LEU A 389 2.05 18.81 -17.06
N LEU A 390 0.73 18.79 -16.82
CA LEU A 390 -0.21 19.72 -17.45
C LEU A 390 0.08 21.16 -17.01
N ALA A 391 0.26 21.37 -15.70
CA ALA A 391 0.62 22.68 -15.16
C ALA A 391 1.98 23.18 -15.66
N ALA A 392 2.97 22.27 -15.75
CA ALA A 392 4.29 22.58 -16.29
C ALA A 392 4.27 22.89 -17.80
N GLY A 393 3.16 22.68 -18.49
CA GLY A 393 3.04 22.95 -19.93
C GLY A 393 3.71 21.92 -20.82
N SER A 394 3.75 20.67 -20.35
CA SER A 394 4.41 19.58 -21.07
C SER A 394 3.68 19.24 -22.37
N THR A 395 4.44 18.76 -23.35
CA THR A 395 3.94 18.22 -24.61
C THR A 395 4.24 16.73 -24.71
N VAL A 396 3.48 16.02 -25.55
CA VAL A 396 3.66 14.60 -25.81
C VAL A 396 3.80 14.35 -27.30
N THR A 397 4.71 13.45 -27.66
CA THR A 397 4.90 13.02 -29.04
C THR A 397 4.36 11.60 -29.20
N ILE A 398 3.35 11.45 -30.05
CA ILE A 398 2.78 10.15 -30.42
C ILE A 398 3.12 9.78 -31.86
N GLN A 399 3.16 8.49 -32.15
CA GLN A 399 3.27 7.95 -33.49
C GLN A 399 2.13 6.96 -33.72
N LYS A 400 1.31 7.23 -34.73
CA LYS A 400 0.18 6.37 -35.10
C LYS A 400 0.44 5.74 -36.47
N LEU A 401 0.23 4.43 -36.57
CA LEU A 401 0.24 3.72 -37.84
C LEU A 401 -1.13 3.86 -38.53
N VAL A 402 -1.15 4.40 -39.76
CA VAL A 402 -2.37 4.56 -40.58
C VAL A 402 -2.07 4.12 -42.01
N ALA A 403 -2.77 3.10 -42.51
CA ALA A 403 -2.64 2.62 -43.91
C ALA A 403 -1.17 2.41 -44.35
N SER A 404 -0.38 1.72 -43.52
CA SER A 404 1.04 1.43 -43.74
C SER A 404 1.96 2.66 -43.82
N LYS A 405 1.50 3.84 -43.38
CA LYS A 405 2.31 5.05 -43.16
C LYS A 405 2.26 5.45 -41.69
N SER A 406 3.40 5.74 -41.08
CA SER A 406 3.43 6.25 -39.69
C SER A 406 3.33 7.76 -39.69
N LYS A 407 2.38 8.31 -38.92
CA LYS A 407 2.27 9.76 -38.69
C LYS A 407 2.72 10.07 -37.27
N ARG A 408 3.78 10.88 -37.15
CA ARG A 408 4.23 11.43 -35.87
C ARG A 408 3.52 12.75 -35.60
N THR A 409 3.08 12.98 -34.36
CA THR A 409 2.36 14.20 -33.99
C THR A 409 2.77 14.61 -32.59
N CYS A 410 3.15 15.88 -32.45
CA CYS A 410 3.39 16.53 -31.16
C CYS A 410 2.10 17.24 -30.74
N LEU A 411 1.66 17.03 -29.51
CA LEU A 411 0.44 17.58 -28.95
C LEU A 411 0.77 18.18 -27.59
N THR A 412 0.03 19.22 -27.18
CA THR A 412 0.00 19.57 -25.77
C THR A 412 -0.58 18.40 -24.96
N LEU A 413 -0.17 18.26 -23.70
CA LEU A 413 -0.75 17.21 -22.85
C LEU A 413 -2.27 17.33 -22.72
N GLU A 414 -2.80 18.57 -22.72
CA GLU A 414 -4.24 18.82 -22.68
C GLU A 414 -4.97 18.29 -23.91
N GLU A 415 -4.46 18.57 -25.12
CA GLU A 415 -5.02 18.04 -26.36
C GLU A 415 -4.95 16.52 -26.42
N PHE A 416 -3.87 15.93 -25.90
CA PHE A 416 -3.72 14.49 -25.86
C PHE A 416 -4.74 13.83 -24.93
N LEU A 417 -4.94 14.37 -23.72
CA LEU A 417 -5.90 13.85 -22.76
C LEU A 417 -7.35 13.93 -23.29
N LYS A 418 -7.70 15.00 -24.02
CA LYS A 418 -9.05 15.19 -24.60
C LYS A 418 -9.32 14.34 -25.86
N LYS A 419 -8.31 13.66 -26.42
CA LYS A 419 -8.52 12.79 -27.60
C LYS A 419 -9.23 11.50 -27.22
N PRO A 420 -9.92 10.85 -28.19
CA PRO A 420 -10.44 9.50 -28.00
C PRO A 420 -9.36 8.53 -27.51
N PRO A 421 -9.70 7.54 -26.66
CA PRO A 421 -8.75 6.57 -26.11
C PRO A 421 -7.81 5.98 -27.16
N CYS A 422 -6.51 5.97 -26.87
CA CYS A 422 -5.51 5.44 -27.79
C CYS A 422 -5.76 3.96 -28.10
N ASP A 423 -5.74 3.61 -29.38
CA ASP A 423 -5.77 2.23 -29.87
C ASP A 423 -4.38 1.56 -29.71
N SER A 424 -4.31 0.25 -29.94
CA SER A 424 -3.05 -0.51 -29.86
C SER A 424 -2.03 -0.12 -30.94
N MET A 425 -2.44 0.64 -31.96
CA MET A 425 -1.60 1.11 -33.07
C MET A 425 -0.94 2.47 -32.80
N THR A 426 -1.26 3.09 -31.66
CA THR A 426 -0.75 4.39 -31.27
C THR A 426 0.31 4.23 -30.18
N LEU A 427 1.54 4.62 -30.49
CA LEU A 427 2.67 4.57 -29.56
C LEU A 427 2.97 5.97 -29.02
N LEU A 428 3.01 6.12 -27.69
CA LEU A 428 3.57 7.30 -27.05
C LEU A 428 5.10 7.18 -27.09
N ILE A 429 5.76 8.15 -27.73
CA ILE A 429 7.21 8.11 -27.92
C ILE A 429 7.94 8.83 -26.80
N SER A 430 7.57 10.09 -26.54
CA SER A 430 8.25 10.94 -25.58
C SER A 430 7.31 11.97 -24.95
N ILE A 431 7.71 12.46 -23.79
CA ILE A 431 7.11 13.54 -23.02
C ILE A 431 8.17 14.64 -22.90
N SER A 432 7.86 15.85 -23.32
CA SER A 432 8.77 17.00 -23.21
C SER A 432 8.30 17.94 -22.11
N ILE A 433 9.17 18.19 -21.13
CA ILE A 433 8.94 19.13 -20.04
C ILE A 433 9.75 20.40 -20.35
N PRO A 434 9.10 21.55 -20.57
CA PRO A 434 9.81 22.79 -20.89
C PRO A 434 10.63 23.27 -19.69
N ASP A 435 11.77 23.91 -19.97
CA ASP A 435 12.53 24.63 -18.95
C ASP A 435 11.92 26.01 -18.75
N TRP A 436 11.59 26.33 -17.49
CA TRP A 436 11.03 27.62 -17.09
C TRP A 436 12.08 28.54 -16.45
N GLY A 437 13.37 28.16 -16.33
CA GLY A 437 14.38 29.09 -15.83
C GLY A 437 15.78 28.55 -15.56
N SER A 438 16.60 28.38 -16.60
CA SER A 438 18.07 28.34 -16.46
C SER A 438 18.76 29.68 -16.71
N HIS A 439 18.13 30.68 -17.36
CA HIS A 439 18.88 31.91 -17.72
C HIS A 439 18.25 33.31 -17.52
N HIS A 440 16.94 33.59 -17.52
CA HIS A 440 16.47 35.00 -17.43
C HIS A 440 15.01 35.23 -16.94
N HIS A 441 14.49 34.46 -15.97
CA HIS A 441 13.09 34.62 -15.52
C HIS A 441 12.96 34.80 -13.99
N GLU A 442 13.24 36.02 -13.52
CA GLU A 442 12.74 36.49 -12.23
C GLU A 442 11.20 36.33 -12.18
N GLY A 443 10.67 35.80 -11.08
CA GLY A 443 9.22 35.75 -10.82
C GLY A 443 8.47 34.45 -11.19
N ILE A 444 9.14 33.34 -11.49
CA ILE A 444 8.46 32.04 -11.67
C ILE A 444 8.21 31.35 -10.33
N THR A 445 6.95 30.96 -10.08
CA THR A 445 6.53 30.15 -8.93
C THR A 445 5.84 28.90 -9.43
N PHE A 446 6.23 27.73 -8.90
CA PHE A 446 5.58 26.45 -9.21
C PHE A 446 5.34 25.66 -7.94
N GLU A 447 4.06 25.43 -7.62
CA GLU A 447 3.65 24.73 -6.42
C GLU A 447 2.75 23.55 -6.76
N THR A 448 2.88 22.46 -5.99
CA THR A 448 2.09 21.25 -6.18
C THR A 448 1.42 20.83 -4.89
N PHE A 449 0.17 20.37 -5.00
CA PHE A 449 -0.67 20.02 -3.87
C PHE A 449 -1.26 18.63 -4.05
N ARG A 450 -1.44 17.94 -2.92
CA ARG A 450 -1.96 16.57 -2.89
C ARG A 450 -2.61 16.29 -1.56
N ALA A 451 -3.85 15.80 -1.60
CA ALA A 451 -4.53 15.19 -0.46
C ALA A 451 -4.76 13.73 -0.80
N ALA A 452 -4.36 12.85 0.09
CA ALA A 452 -4.53 11.41 -0.04
C ALA A 452 -4.78 10.81 1.34
N PRO A 453 -5.40 9.63 1.44
CA PRO A 453 -5.53 8.90 2.71
C PRO A 453 -4.18 8.65 3.39
N ARG A 454 -3.09 8.62 2.61
CA ARG A 454 -1.71 8.52 3.08
C ARG A 454 -0.85 9.60 2.40
N PRO A 455 -0.35 10.61 3.14
CA PRO A 455 0.30 11.77 2.53
C PRO A 455 1.68 11.45 1.92
N PHE A 456 2.40 10.47 2.47
CA PHE A 456 3.76 10.10 2.04
C PHE A 456 3.81 9.03 0.93
N GLY A 457 2.76 8.97 0.11
CA GLY A 457 2.68 8.08 -1.04
C GLY A 457 1.99 6.75 -0.76
N ASN A 458 2.05 5.85 -1.76
CA ASN A 458 1.34 4.57 -1.73
C ASN A 458 -0.16 4.76 -1.36
N ALA A 459 -0.80 5.73 -2.02
CA ALA A 459 -2.25 5.96 -2.05
C ALA A 459 -2.61 6.80 -3.29
N ILE A 460 -3.82 6.63 -3.79
CA ILE A 460 -4.41 7.53 -4.81
C ILE A 460 -4.89 8.79 -4.10
N SER A 461 -4.72 9.96 -4.73
CA SER A 461 -5.14 11.23 -4.16
C SER A 461 -6.67 11.41 -4.23
N TYR A 462 -7.26 12.01 -3.19
CA TYR A 462 -8.61 12.58 -3.26
C TYR A 462 -8.67 13.77 -4.22
N VAL A 463 -7.65 14.63 -4.20
CA VAL A 463 -7.45 15.74 -5.14
C VAL A 463 -5.95 15.96 -5.27
N ASN A 464 -5.50 16.25 -6.49
CA ASN A 464 -4.17 16.77 -6.75
C ASN A 464 -4.25 18.02 -7.62
N SER A 465 -3.28 18.92 -7.45
CA SER A 465 -3.21 20.17 -8.18
C SER A 465 -1.76 20.60 -8.39
N ALA A 466 -1.53 21.36 -9.45
CA ALA A 466 -0.25 21.97 -9.71
C ALA A 466 -0.45 23.34 -10.35
N PHE A 467 0.21 24.35 -9.82
CA PHE A 467 0.02 25.74 -10.21
C PHE A 467 1.36 26.35 -10.60
N LEU A 468 1.40 26.95 -11.78
CA LEU A 468 2.54 27.69 -12.31
C LEU A 468 2.12 29.15 -12.45
N ALA A 469 2.84 30.09 -11.86
CA ALA A 469 2.64 31.50 -12.10
C ALA A 469 3.96 32.16 -12.52
N LYS A 470 3.86 33.04 -13.51
CA LYS A 470 4.86 34.05 -13.81
C LYS A 470 4.36 35.36 -13.24
N SER A 471 5.07 35.91 -12.26
CA SER A 471 4.73 37.19 -11.65
C SER A 471 5.78 38.26 -11.95
N SER A 472 5.37 39.51 -11.89
CA SER A 472 6.25 40.68 -11.83
C SER A 472 5.93 41.46 -10.55
N VAL A 473 6.92 42.12 -9.99
CA VAL A 473 6.73 42.97 -8.81
C VAL A 473 6.29 44.36 -9.25
N ASP A 474 5.20 44.87 -8.70
CA ASP A 474 4.79 46.26 -8.92
C ASP A 474 5.71 47.20 -8.15
N ALA A 475 6.35 48.14 -8.85
CA ALA A 475 7.36 49.03 -8.27
C ALA A 475 6.78 50.02 -7.24
N ALA A 476 5.47 50.29 -7.26
CA ALA A 476 4.81 51.23 -6.37
C ALA A 476 4.28 50.58 -5.07
N SER A 477 3.74 49.37 -5.15
CA SER A 477 3.12 48.65 -4.02
C SER A 477 3.94 47.47 -3.49
N GLY A 478 5.02 47.08 -4.19
CA GLY A 478 5.81 45.87 -3.93
C GLY A 478 5.05 44.56 -4.19
N SER A 479 3.77 44.61 -4.53
CA SER A 479 2.89 43.45 -4.63
C SER A 479 3.03 42.72 -5.97
N HIS A 480 2.78 41.41 -5.98
CA HIS A 480 2.91 40.60 -7.19
C HIS A 480 1.75 40.83 -8.16
N ILE A 481 2.07 41.11 -9.41
CA ILE A 481 1.16 41.09 -10.56
C ILE A 481 1.34 39.76 -11.28
N ILE A 482 0.25 39.03 -11.52
CA ILE A 482 0.29 37.77 -12.27
C ILE A 482 0.36 38.09 -13.77
N VAL A 483 1.50 37.82 -14.42
CA VAL A 483 1.70 38.01 -15.86
C VAL A 483 1.11 36.84 -16.65
N ASP A 484 1.31 35.62 -16.17
CA ASP A 484 0.75 34.40 -16.73
C ASP A 484 0.55 33.37 -15.62
N VAL A 485 -0.46 32.51 -15.74
CA VAL A 485 -0.74 31.49 -14.75
C VAL A 485 -1.35 30.25 -15.39
N ARG A 486 -1.01 29.08 -14.85
CA ARG A 486 -1.58 27.78 -15.20
C ARG A 486 -2.02 27.09 -13.94
N LEU A 487 -3.29 26.73 -13.86
CA LEU A 487 -3.93 26.13 -12.71
C LEU A 487 -4.49 24.76 -13.07
N ALA A 488 -3.70 23.70 -12.87
CA ALA A 488 -4.13 22.34 -13.16
C ALA A 488 -4.74 21.66 -11.93
N PHE A 489 -5.85 20.96 -12.14
CA PHE A 489 -6.56 20.18 -11.13
C PHE A 489 -6.80 18.75 -11.65
N GLY A 490 -6.68 17.78 -10.77
CA GLY A 490 -6.90 16.37 -11.06
C GLY A 490 -7.50 15.61 -9.88
N ALA A 491 -7.94 14.38 -10.16
CA ALA A 491 -8.55 13.46 -9.21
C ALA A 491 -9.82 13.97 -8.47
N PHE A 492 -10.44 15.09 -8.88
CA PHE A 492 -11.59 15.66 -8.16
C PHE A 492 -12.96 15.10 -8.60
N GLY A 493 -13.00 13.94 -9.27
CA GLY A 493 -14.24 13.29 -9.72
C GLY A 493 -14.57 13.52 -11.21
N THR A 494 -13.58 13.83 -12.04
CA THR A 494 -13.71 14.00 -13.50
C THR A 494 -12.90 12.96 -14.26
N GLU A 495 -13.15 12.85 -15.57
CA GLU A 495 -12.50 11.88 -16.45
C GLU A 495 -11.00 12.15 -16.63
N HIS A 496 -10.62 13.42 -16.79
CA HIS A 496 -9.24 13.85 -17.01
C HIS A 496 -8.87 15.02 -16.10
N THR A 497 -7.57 15.20 -15.91
CA THR A 497 -7.04 16.43 -15.32
C THR A 497 -7.31 17.61 -16.25
N ILE A 498 -7.66 18.76 -15.68
CA ILE A 498 -8.05 19.96 -16.45
C ILE A 498 -7.28 21.18 -15.98
N ARG A 499 -7.28 22.22 -16.82
CA ARG A 499 -6.91 23.58 -16.43
C ARG A 499 -8.14 24.40 -16.09
N ALA A 500 -8.02 25.26 -15.08
CA ALA A 500 -9.06 26.23 -14.75
C ALA A 500 -8.89 27.51 -15.58
N THR A 501 -9.05 27.39 -16.91
CA THR A 501 -8.74 28.48 -17.86
C THR A 501 -9.53 29.75 -17.60
N GLU A 502 -10.78 29.64 -17.16
CA GLU A 502 -11.59 30.82 -16.78
C GLU A 502 -10.96 31.60 -15.61
N VAL A 503 -10.44 30.88 -14.61
CA VAL A 503 -9.75 31.48 -13.46
C VAL A 503 -8.39 32.04 -13.87
N GLU A 504 -7.67 31.34 -14.75
CA GLU A 504 -6.37 31.78 -15.27
C GLU A 504 -6.50 33.11 -16.03
N GLU A 505 -7.47 33.23 -16.94
CA GLU A 505 -7.75 34.47 -17.68
C GLU A 505 -8.20 35.60 -16.76
N PHE A 506 -8.98 35.29 -15.72
CA PHE A 506 -9.37 36.27 -14.71
C PHE A 506 -8.15 36.82 -13.95
N LEU A 507 -7.18 35.98 -13.59
CA LEU A 507 -6.02 36.38 -12.79
C LEU A 507 -4.95 37.14 -13.58
N LYS A 508 -4.92 36.96 -14.90
CA LYS A 508 -3.92 37.58 -15.78
C LYS A 508 -3.97 39.11 -15.70
N GLY A 509 -2.81 39.73 -15.47
CA GLY A 509 -2.65 41.17 -15.32
C GLY A 509 -3.15 41.75 -14.00
N LYS A 510 -3.60 40.93 -13.04
CA LYS A 510 -4.12 41.42 -11.75
C LYS A 510 -3.08 41.39 -10.64
N LEU A 511 -3.22 42.35 -9.73
CA LEU A 511 -2.55 42.36 -8.44
C LEU A 511 -3.21 41.34 -7.51
N VAL A 512 -2.41 40.53 -6.82
CA VAL A 512 -2.93 39.52 -5.89
C VAL A 512 -3.38 40.19 -4.59
N THR A 513 -4.68 40.43 -4.47
CA THR A 513 -5.32 41.08 -3.30
C THR A 513 -6.46 40.21 -2.77
N ALA A 514 -6.87 40.40 -1.51
CA ALA A 514 -7.95 39.61 -0.91
C ALA A 514 -9.26 39.58 -1.73
N PRO A 515 -9.75 40.69 -2.34
CA PRO A 515 -10.92 40.65 -3.22
C PRO A 515 -10.69 39.82 -4.49
N VAL A 516 -9.49 39.87 -5.08
CA VAL A 516 -9.13 39.08 -6.26
C VAL A 516 -9.08 37.59 -5.93
N ILE A 517 -8.52 37.23 -4.76
CA ILE A 517 -8.49 35.84 -4.27
C ILE A 517 -9.90 35.31 -4.07
N LEU A 518 -10.78 36.10 -3.41
CA LEU A 518 -12.16 35.70 -3.17
C LEU A 518 -12.92 35.43 -4.47
N GLU A 519 -12.75 36.31 -5.47
CA GLU A 519 -13.41 36.15 -6.75
C GLU A 519 -12.85 34.98 -7.56
N ALA A 520 -11.53 34.76 -7.56
CA ALA A 520 -10.91 33.60 -8.17
C ALA A 520 -11.43 32.28 -7.56
N ILE A 521 -11.65 32.24 -6.24
CA ILE A 521 -12.24 31.10 -5.54
C ILE A 521 -13.70 30.87 -5.96
N ARG A 522 -14.49 31.95 -6.13
CA ARG A 522 -15.89 31.83 -6.59
C ARG A 522 -15.96 31.24 -8.00
N LEU A 523 -15.12 31.73 -8.92
CA LEU A 523 -15.01 31.19 -10.27
C LEU A 523 -14.58 29.72 -10.24
N LEU A 524 -13.59 29.37 -9.41
CA LEU A 524 -13.10 27.99 -9.31
C LEU A 524 -14.20 27.00 -8.91
N LYS A 525 -15.13 27.38 -8.02
CA LYS A 525 -16.26 26.51 -7.62
C LYS A 525 -17.19 26.15 -8.79
N GLY A 526 -17.25 26.97 -9.84
CA GLY A 526 -17.98 26.66 -11.07
C GLY A 526 -17.22 25.67 -11.96
N VAL A 527 -15.89 25.71 -11.96
CA VAL A 527 -15.02 24.87 -12.79
C VAL A 527 -14.80 23.48 -12.19
N VAL A 528 -14.54 23.41 -10.88
CA VAL A 528 -14.28 22.15 -10.17
C VAL A 528 -15.60 21.55 -9.71
N SER A 529 -16.25 20.83 -10.62
CA SER A 529 -17.53 20.16 -10.39
C SER A 529 -17.37 18.63 -10.48
N PRO A 530 -17.35 17.91 -9.34
CA PRO A 530 -17.27 16.45 -9.33
C PRO A 530 -18.46 15.79 -10.03
N ALA A 531 -18.23 14.73 -10.80
CA ALA A 531 -19.31 13.97 -11.44
C ALA A 531 -20.21 13.27 -10.41
N GLN A 532 -21.46 13.00 -10.81
CA GLN A 532 -22.43 12.28 -9.99
C GLN A 532 -21.87 10.91 -9.55
N GLY A 533 -21.99 10.58 -8.28
CA GLY A 533 -21.45 9.34 -7.70
C GLY A 533 -19.99 9.41 -7.24
N THR A 534 -19.33 10.56 -7.35
CA THR A 534 -17.99 10.78 -6.76
C THR A 534 -18.06 10.70 -5.24
N THR A 535 -17.10 10.01 -4.61
CA THR A 535 -17.00 9.94 -3.14
C THR A 535 -16.47 11.25 -2.55
N HIS A 536 -17.09 11.72 -1.46
CA HIS A 536 -16.72 12.96 -0.76
C HIS A 536 -16.65 14.21 -1.68
N PRO A 537 -17.67 14.51 -2.48
CA PRO A 537 -17.60 15.57 -3.49
C PRO A 537 -17.35 16.95 -2.86
N GLU A 538 -18.01 17.27 -1.74
CA GLU A 538 -17.83 18.53 -1.01
C GLU A 538 -16.41 18.70 -0.48
N TYR A 539 -15.83 17.63 0.08
CA TYR A 539 -14.45 17.63 0.55
C TYR A 539 -13.47 17.88 -0.60
N ARG A 540 -13.68 17.27 -1.77
CA ARG A 540 -12.83 17.47 -2.95
C ARG A 540 -12.89 18.91 -3.47
N VAL A 541 -14.08 19.51 -3.54
CA VAL A 541 -14.23 20.93 -3.92
C VAL A 541 -13.55 21.84 -2.90
N SER A 542 -13.75 21.57 -1.60
CA SER A 542 -13.11 22.31 -0.51
C SER A 542 -11.58 22.28 -0.63
N LEU A 543 -10.99 21.10 -0.88
CA LEU A 543 -9.55 20.94 -1.08
C LEU A 543 -9.02 21.75 -2.27
N ALA A 544 -9.70 21.72 -3.42
CA ALA A 544 -9.30 22.48 -4.59
C ALA A 544 -9.28 23.99 -4.31
N VAL A 545 -10.30 24.49 -3.60
CA VAL A 545 -10.37 25.87 -3.13
C VAL A 545 -9.24 26.19 -2.15
N SER A 546 -8.98 25.33 -1.17
CA SER A 546 -7.90 25.52 -0.20
C SER A 546 -6.52 25.59 -0.86
N TYR A 547 -6.28 24.79 -1.92
CA TYR A 547 -5.03 24.84 -2.68
C TYR A 547 -4.89 26.16 -3.42
N LEU A 548 -5.92 26.61 -4.15
CA LEU A 548 -5.86 27.88 -4.85
C LEU A 548 -5.67 29.06 -3.88
N PHE A 549 -6.40 29.06 -2.76
CA PHE A 549 -6.24 30.04 -1.70
C PHE A 549 -4.79 30.08 -1.18
N ARG A 550 -4.24 28.93 -0.80
CA ARG A 550 -2.87 28.84 -0.28
C ARG A 550 -1.83 29.35 -1.29
N PHE A 551 -2.01 29.03 -2.56
CA PHE A 551 -1.10 29.48 -3.63
C PHE A 551 -1.18 31.00 -3.83
N LEU A 552 -2.38 31.55 -4.01
CA LEU A 552 -2.52 32.99 -4.23
C LEU A 552 -2.12 33.80 -2.99
N SER A 553 -2.45 33.35 -1.78
CA SER A 553 -2.03 34.02 -0.55
C SER A 553 -0.50 34.08 -0.41
N SER A 554 0.24 33.08 -0.91
CA SER A 554 1.71 33.13 -0.92
C SER A 554 2.31 34.17 -1.88
N LEU A 555 1.50 34.71 -2.79
CA LEU A 555 1.87 35.77 -3.73
C LEU A 555 1.33 37.15 -3.31
N ALA A 556 0.54 37.24 -2.24
CA ALA A 556 0.00 38.50 -1.74
C ALA A 556 0.95 39.12 -0.71
N ASN A 557 1.28 40.42 -0.84
CA ASN A 557 1.98 41.15 0.22
C ASN A 557 0.97 41.76 1.21
N GLY A 558 1.30 41.75 2.51
CA GLY A 558 0.48 42.42 3.54
C GLY A 558 -0.69 41.59 4.10
N LEU A 559 -0.76 40.30 3.79
CA LEU A 559 -1.39 39.34 4.68
C LEU A 559 -0.26 38.83 5.58
N ASP A 560 -0.18 39.32 6.81
CA ASP A 560 0.80 38.85 7.79
C ASP A 560 0.76 37.31 7.80
N GLU A 561 1.80 36.65 7.27
CA GLU A 561 2.12 35.32 7.77
C GLU A 561 2.54 35.56 9.22
N PRO A 562 1.87 34.95 10.23
CA PRO A 562 2.49 34.88 11.55
C PRO A 562 3.85 34.23 11.35
N GLU A 563 4.89 34.91 11.82
CA GLU A 563 6.32 34.65 11.65
C GLU A 563 6.64 33.23 11.13
N LYS A 564 7.31 33.18 9.97
CA LYS A 564 8.18 32.04 9.63
C LYS A 564 9.36 32.01 10.60
N ASP A 565 9.06 31.68 11.85
CA ASP A 565 10.07 31.54 12.87
C ASP A 565 10.65 30.12 12.77
N SER A 566 11.89 30.07 12.31
CA SER A 566 12.70 28.87 12.10
C SER A 566 13.16 28.21 13.42
N ASN A 567 12.45 28.41 14.53
CA ASN A 567 12.73 27.80 15.83
C ASN A 567 11.46 27.18 16.41
N VAL A 568 11.17 25.95 15.99
CA VAL A 568 10.26 25.04 16.71
C VAL A 568 11.07 24.32 17.80
N PRO A 569 10.82 24.53 19.10
CA PRO A 569 11.24 23.57 20.11
C PRO A 569 10.23 22.43 20.11
N ASN A 570 10.57 21.32 19.46
CA ASN A 570 9.90 20.05 19.70
C ASN A 570 10.23 19.58 21.12
N GLY A 571 9.19 19.32 21.92
CA GLY A 571 9.32 18.83 23.29
C GLY A 571 10.34 17.68 23.44
N SER A 572 11.45 17.99 24.11
CA SER A 572 12.21 17.05 24.92
C SER A 572 12.88 17.82 26.05
N CYS A 573 12.46 17.55 27.29
CA CYS A 573 13.13 18.03 28.48
C CYS A 573 14.58 17.53 28.52
N ALA A 574 15.57 18.44 28.56
CA ALA A 574 16.79 18.28 29.35
C ALA A 574 17.61 19.59 29.43
N SER A 575 17.71 20.09 30.66
CA SER A 575 18.80 20.83 31.33
C SER A 575 19.35 22.17 30.79
N ASN A 576 19.23 23.17 31.67
CA ASN A 576 19.84 24.50 31.71
C ASN A 576 21.33 24.60 31.33
N GLY A 577 21.71 25.75 30.73
CA GLY A 577 23.09 26.22 30.69
C GLY A 577 23.32 27.51 29.88
N THR A 578 23.19 28.65 30.57
CA THR A 578 23.88 29.95 30.36
C THR A 578 23.84 30.70 29.02
N THR A 579 23.36 31.93 29.15
CA THR A 579 23.47 33.14 28.30
C THR A 579 24.81 33.36 27.62
N ASP A 580 24.81 33.72 26.33
CA ASP A 580 25.41 35.00 25.91
C ASP A 580 24.90 35.49 24.55
N SER A 581 24.74 36.80 24.46
CA SER A 581 24.24 37.57 23.33
C SER A 581 25.36 38.00 22.38
N SER A 582 25.20 37.80 21.07
CA SER A 582 25.81 38.71 20.08
C SER A 582 25.17 38.55 18.69
N ILE A 583 24.69 39.67 18.19
CA ILE A 583 24.22 39.94 16.84
C ILE A 583 25.40 39.86 15.87
N GLU A 584 25.33 39.02 14.82
CA GLU A 584 26.10 39.21 13.60
C GLU A 584 25.30 38.86 12.33
N SER A 585 25.36 39.81 11.41
CA SER A 585 24.76 39.90 10.08
C SER A 585 25.26 38.85 9.09
N SER A 586 24.36 38.19 8.33
CA SER A 586 24.74 37.56 7.05
C SER A 586 23.56 37.28 6.08
N SER A 587 23.65 37.91 4.89
CA SER A 587 23.25 37.52 3.51
C SER A 587 21.95 36.73 3.19
N PRO A 588 21.20 37.13 2.13
CA PRO A 588 19.93 36.51 1.72
C PRO A 588 20.10 35.31 0.76
N GLU A 589 20.75 34.22 1.18
CA GLU A 589 20.93 33.01 0.33
C GLU A 589 20.49 31.67 0.97
N LYS A 590 19.63 31.65 2.00
CA LYS A 590 19.22 30.39 2.66
C LYS A 590 17.72 30.08 2.74
N HIS A 591 16.85 30.76 2.00
CA HIS A 591 15.40 30.53 2.07
C HIS A 591 14.86 29.58 0.99
N LEU A 592 15.43 28.38 0.91
CA LEU A 592 14.89 27.25 0.13
C LEU A 592 14.89 25.98 1.01
N ARG A 593 14.22 26.03 2.16
CA ARG A 593 13.89 24.81 2.90
C ARG A 593 12.43 24.45 2.66
N VAL A 594 12.28 23.42 1.83
CA VAL A 594 11.06 22.65 1.66
C VAL A 594 10.68 22.09 3.02
N ASP A 595 9.56 22.54 3.57
CA ASP A 595 8.91 21.94 4.73
C ASP A 595 8.50 20.49 4.41
N SER A 596 9.44 19.57 4.60
CA SER A 596 9.13 18.18 4.93
C SER A 596 9.13 18.08 6.44
N SER A 597 7.97 17.86 7.04
CA SER A 597 7.87 17.33 8.39
C SER A 597 8.37 15.87 8.41
N ASP A 598 9.68 15.68 8.19
CA ASP A 598 10.45 14.48 8.52
C ASP A 598 10.81 14.58 10.03
N SER A 599 9.80 14.75 10.91
CA SER A 599 10.04 14.62 12.34
C SER A 599 10.49 13.19 12.60
N SER A 600 11.75 13.03 13.01
CA SER A 600 12.32 11.73 13.30
C SER A 600 11.48 11.07 14.37
N ILE A 601 10.85 9.93 14.05
CA ILE A 601 10.11 9.10 15.03
C ILE A 601 11.06 8.81 16.18
N LYS A 602 10.85 9.40 17.36
CA LYS A 602 11.71 9.12 18.51
C LYS A 602 11.32 7.80 19.14
N SER A 603 12.32 6.96 19.41
CA SER A 603 12.11 5.59 19.86
C SER A 603 12.59 5.30 21.27
N ARG A 604 13.11 6.31 21.98
CA ARG A 604 13.52 6.23 23.39
C ARG A 604 12.41 5.61 24.27
N GLN A 605 12.74 4.52 24.98
CA GLN A 605 11.85 3.86 25.94
C GLN A 605 12.62 3.42 27.19
N GLU A 606 12.10 3.73 28.37
CA GLU A 606 12.65 3.29 29.66
C GLU A 606 11.87 2.06 30.14
N MET A 607 12.59 1.00 30.48
CA MET A 607 12.03 -0.22 31.03
C MET A 607 12.72 -0.52 32.37
N VAL A 608 12.07 -1.35 33.18
CA VAL A 608 12.63 -1.84 34.44
C VAL A 608 12.52 -3.35 34.41
N PHE A 609 13.65 -4.02 34.22
CA PHE A 609 13.75 -5.47 34.25
C PHE A 609 14.03 -5.96 35.67
N SER A 610 13.26 -6.96 36.09
CA SER A 610 13.55 -7.72 37.30
C SER A 610 14.24 -9.03 36.94
N ASP A 611 15.33 -9.32 37.64
CA ASP A 611 16.07 -10.57 37.48
C ASP A 611 15.50 -11.72 38.33
N ILE A 612 14.43 -11.48 39.10
CA ILE A 612 13.83 -12.41 40.07
C ILE A 612 13.23 -13.66 39.37
N TYR A 613 12.68 -13.52 38.16
CA TYR A 613 11.95 -14.60 37.47
C TYR A 613 12.56 -14.99 36.12
N LYS A 614 13.89 -14.92 35.96
CA LYS A 614 14.53 -15.18 34.65
C LYS A 614 14.08 -16.49 33.98
N PRO A 615 13.73 -16.49 32.67
CA PRO A 615 13.80 -15.36 31.73
C PRO A 615 12.54 -14.49 31.67
N VAL A 616 11.53 -14.72 32.50
CA VAL A 616 10.26 -13.98 32.50
C VAL A 616 10.51 -12.49 32.77
N GLY A 617 9.90 -11.63 31.94
CA GLY A 617 10.07 -10.18 32.00
C GLY A 617 11.22 -9.63 31.15
N LYS A 618 12.13 -10.48 30.64
CA LYS A 618 13.20 -10.04 29.73
C LYS A 618 12.71 -9.88 28.29
N PRO A 619 13.30 -8.96 27.50
CA PRO A 619 12.96 -8.77 26.10
C PRO A 619 13.64 -9.84 25.23
N ILE A 620 13.20 -11.09 25.39
CA ILE A 620 13.76 -12.22 24.65
C ILE A 620 13.38 -12.10 23.17
N GLU A 621 14.37 -12.31 22.30
CA GLU A 621 14.14 -12.36 20.87
C GLU A 621 13.13 -13.46 20.52
N LYS A 622 12.24 -13.15 19.58
CA LYS A 622 11.24 -14.12 19.15
C LYS A 622 11.92 -15.29 18.42
N VAL A 623 11.71 -16.50 18.92
CA VAL A 623 12.20 -17.72 18.29
C VAL A 623 11.76 -17.80 16.82
N GLY A 624 12.74 -17.96 15.93
CA GLY A 624 12.54 -18.06 14.48
C GLY A 624 12.29 -16.72 13.78
N ALA A 625 12.55 -15.58 14.41
CA ALA A 625 12.48 -14.27 13.75
C ALA A 625 13.53 -14.11 12.64
N GLU A 626 14.73 -14.69 12.79
CA GLU A 626 15.72 -14.72 11.71
C GLU A 626 15.25 -15.55 10.50
N LEU A 627 14.58 -16.69 10.74
CA LEU A 627 13.95 -17.48 9.66
C LEU A 627 12.82 -16.70 8.96
N GLN A 628 12.10 -15.86 9.70
CA GLN A 628 11.12 -14.95 9.09
C GLN A 628 11.81 -13.87 8.26
N ALA A 629 12.95 -13.36 8.73
CA ALA A 629 13.72 -12.35 8.03
C ALA A 629 14.38 -12.89 6.75
N SER A 630 14.94 -14.10 6.78
CA SER A 630 15.53 -14.76 5.61
C SER A 630 14.50 -15.25 4.61
N GLY A 631 13.26 -15.50 5.04
CA GLY A 631 12.19 -16.04 4.20
C GLY A 631 12.04 -17.56 4.29
N GLU A 632 12.84 -18.24 5.12
CA GLU A 632 12.82 -19.68 5.38
C GLU A 632 11.62 -20.10 6.26
N ALA A 633 10.95 -19.16 6.93
CA ALA A 633 9.70 -19.43 7.63
C ALA A 633 8.58 -19.83 6.65
N ILE A 634 8.11 -21.08 6.77
CA ILE A 634 7.07 -21.67 5.91
C ILE A 634 5.65 -21.31 6.39
N TYR A 635 4.89 -20.63 5.54
CA TYR A 635 3.44 -20.42 5.67
C TYR A 635 2.68 -21.44 4.81
N VAL A 636 1.35 -21.46 4.85
CA VAL A 636 0.57 -22.54 4.20
C VAL A 636 0.82 -22.59 2.69
N ASP A 637 0.83 -21.44 2.02
CA ASP A 637 1.11 -21.39 0.58
C ASP A 637 2.59 -21.67 0.23
N ASP A 638 3.50 -21.62 1.22
CA ASP A 638 4.90 -21.97 0.99
C ASP A 638 5.16 -23.48 0.94
N ILE A 639 4.23 -24.27 1.48
CA ILE A 639 4.30 -25.73 1.46
C ILE A 639 4.38 -26.16 -0.01
N PRO A 640 5.34 -27.02 -0.42
CA PRO A 640 5.38 -27.54 -1.78
C PRO A 640 4.05 -28.22 -2.15
N ALA A 641 3.51 -27.88 -3.31
CA ALA A 641 2.31 -28.55 -3.80
C ALA A 641 2.62 -30.03 -4.06
N PRO A 642 1.80 -30.98 -3.57
CA PRO A 642 1.95 -32.37 -3.95
C PRO A 642 1.77 -32.56 -5.46
N LYS A 643 2.20 -33.72 -5.98
CA LYS A 643 1.98 -34.06 -7.38
C LYS A 643 0.47 -34.03 -7.69
N ASP A 644 0.13 -33.53 -8.88
CA ASP A 644 -1.25 -33.42 -9.39
C ASP A 644 -2.19 -32.55 -8.53
N CYS A 645 -1.64 -31.66 -7.69
CA CYS A 645 -2.42 -30.69 -6.92
C CYS A 645 -3.20 -29.73 -7.85
N LEU A 646 -4.47 -29.51 -7.54
CA LEU A 646 -5.36 -28.56 -8.20
C LEU A 646 -5.52 -27.27 -7.39
N TYR A 647 -6.12 -26.25 -8.01
CA TYR A 647 -6.33 -24.96 -7.39
C TYR A 647 -7.79 -24.51 -7.51
N GLY A 648 -8.31 -23.93 -6.44
CA GLY A 648 -9.68 -23.41 -6.38
C GLY A 648 -9.73 -21.90 -6.16
N ALA A 649 -10.77 -21.28 -6.70
CA ALA A 649 -11.12 -19.89 -6.44
C ALA A 649 -12.63 -19.79 -6.24
N PHE A 650 -13.09 -18.83 -5.45
CA PHE A 650 -14.51 -18.64 -5.20
C PHE A 650 -15.19 -17.79 -6.30
N ILE A 651 -16.43 -18.11 -6.70
CA ILE A 651 -17.36 -17.22 -7.41
C ILE A 651 -18.30 -16.59 -6.36
N TYR A 652 -18.25 -15.27 -6.27
CA TYR A 652 -19.05 -14.53 -5.30
C TYR A 652 -20.40 -14.11 -5.88
N SER A 653 -21.41 -14.07 -5.01
CA SER A 653 -22.66 -13.38 -5.35
C SER A 653 -22.38 -11.91 -5.64
N THR A 654 -23.03 -11.39 -6.68
CA THR A 654 -23.05 -9.97 -7.04
C THR A 654 -24.35 -9.30 -6.61
N HIS A 655 -25.27 -10.04 -5.98
CA HIS A 655 -26.52 -9.54 -5.43
C HIS A 655 -26.56 -9.79 -3.91
N PRO A 656 -26.94 -8.79 -3.10
CA PRO A 656 -27.00 -8.95 -1.64
C PRO A 656 -28.09 -9.93 -1.19
N HIS A 657 -29.18 -10.04 -1.95
CA HIS A 657 -30.27 -10.97 -1.68
C HIS A 657 -30.91 -11.45 -2.98
N ALA A 658 -30.68 -12.72 -3.35
CA ALA A 658 -31.21 -13.32 -4.57
C ALA A 658 -31.18 -14.86 -4.49
N HIS A 659 -32.07 -15.52 -5.21
CA HIS A 659 -31.96 -16.95 -5.51
C HIS A 659 -31.01 -17.17 -6.68
N ILE A 660 -30.15 -18.19 -6.60
CA ILE A 660 -29.25 -18.59 -7.69
C ILE A 660 -29.98 -19.60 -8.58
N LYS A 661 -30.19 -19.27 -9.86
CA LYS A 661 -30.75 -20.18 -10.88
C LYS A 661 -29.69 -21.07 -11.51
N GLY A 662 -28.50 -20.52 -11.74
CA GLY A 662 -27.41 -21.23 -12.41
C GLY A 662 -26.11 -20.44 -12.46
N VAL A 663 -25.05 -21.13 -12.86
CA VAL A 663 -23.70 -20.57 -13.08
C VAL A 663 -23.28 -20.89 -14.50
N ASN A 664 -23.04 -19.85 -15.29
CA ASN A 664 -22.52 -19.95 -16.65
C ASN A 664 -21.16 -19.26 -16.74
N PHE A 665 -20.43 -19.44 -17.84
CA PHE A 665 -19.17 -18.74 -18.09
C PHE A 665 -19.23 -18.01 -19.43
N ARG A 666 -18.65 -16.80 -19.47
CA ARG A 666 -18.37 -16.13 -20.75
C ARG A 666 -17.38 -16.97 -21.57
N SER A 667 -17.50 -16.91 -22.89
CA SER A 667 -16.46 -17.46 -23.77
C SER A 667 -15.18 -16.65 -23.58
N SER A 668 -14.15 -17.28 -23.02
CA SER A 668 -12.89 -16.65 -22.59
C SER A 668 -11.77 -17.68 -22.56
N LEU A 669 -10.52 -17.25 -22.60
CA LEU A 669 -9.39 -18.19 -22.50
C LEU A 669 -9.33 -18.82 -21.10
N ALA A 670 -9.63 -18.05 -20.06
CA ALA A 670 -9.65 -18.57 -18.69
C ALA A 670 -10.75 -19.61 -18.47
N SER A 671 -11.95 -19.43 -19.03
CA SER A 671 -13.05 -20.40 -18.87
C SER A 671 -12.77 -21.74 -19.55
N GLN A 672 -11.96 -21.77 -20.61
CA GLN A 672 -11.49 -23.01 -21.24
C GLN A 672 -10.51 -23.81 -20.37
N LYS A 673 -9.92 -23.19 -19.34
CA LYS A 673 -8.98 -23.84 -18.40
C LYS A 673 -9.66 -24.40 -17.14
N VAL A 674 -10.98 -24.28 -17.03
CA VAL A 674 -11.75 -24.81 -15.89
C VAL A 674 -11.83 -26.33 -15.98
N ILE A 675 -11.52 -27.02 -14.88
CA ILE A 675 -11.67 -28.47 -14.81
C ILE A 675 -13.10 -28.84 -14.39
N THR A 676 -13.61 -28.19 -13.34
CA THR A 676 -14.95 -28.46 -12.82
C THR A 676 -15.47 -27.31 -11.97
N VAL A 677 -16.76 -27.33 -11.64
CA VAL A 677 -17.38 -26.43 -10.66
C VAL A 677 -17.86 -27.27 -9.48
N ILE A 678 -17.53 -26.81 -8.27
CA ILE A 678 -17.92 -27.37 -6.98
C ILE A 678 -19.06 -26.52 -6.41
N THR A 679 -20.20 -27.16 -6.19
CA THR A 679 -21.41 -26.55 -5.68
C THR A 679 -21.90 -27.29 -4.44
N ALA A 680 -22.98 -26.81 -3.81
CA ALA A 680 -23.60 -27.52 -2.69
C ALA A 680 -24.04 -28.97 -3.04
N LYS A 681 -24.23 -29.30 -4.33
CA LYS A 681 -24.55 -30.67 -4.79
C LYS A 681 -23.37 -31.64 -4.69
N ASP A 682 -22.16 -31.11 -4.51
CA ASP A 682 -20.92 -31.88 -4.47
C ASP A 682 -20.49 -32.25 -3.04
N ILE A 683 -21.27 -31.81 -2.05
CA ILE A 683 -21.16 -32.28 -0.68
C ILE A 683 -21.48 -33.78 -0.65
N PRO A 684 -20.59 -34.62 -0.08
CA PRO A 684 -20.83 -36.06 0.01
C PRO A 684 -22.13 -36.41 0.73
N THR A 685 -22.67 -37.60 0.45
CA THR A 685 -23.83 -38.12 1.18
C THR A 685 -23.51 -38.25 2.67
N GLY A 686 -24.35 -37.68 3.53
CA GLY A 686 -24.12 -37.58 4.98
C GLY A 686 -23.38 -36.31 5.42
N GLY A 687 -22.85 -35.55 4.46
CA GLY A 687 -22.26 -34.23 4.70
C GLY A 687 -23.30 -33.12 4.83
N GLN A 688 -22.88 -32.00 5.44
CA GLN A 688 -23.70 -30.82 5.70
C GLN A 688 -23.14 -29.58 4.96
N ASN A 689 -24.04 -28.73 4.45
CA ASN A 689 -23.66 -27.46 3.83
C ASN A 689 -23.36 -26.38 4.88
N VAL A 690 -22.19 -26.47 5.53
CA VAL A 690 -21.76 -25.57 6.61
C VAL A 690 -20.34 -25.05 6.36
N GLY A 691 -20.18 -23.75 6.11
CA GLY A 691 -18.89 -23.11 5.93
C GLY A 691 -18.29 -22.56 7.22
N SER A 692 -19.12 -22.20 8.19
CA SER A 692 -18.73 -21.80 9.54
C SER A 692 -19.88 -22.05 10.49
N CYS A 693 -19.57 -22.27 11.77
CA CYS A 693 -20.55 -22.39 12.83
C CYS A 693 -20.08 -21.54 13.99
N PHE A 694 -20.86 -20.55 14.40
CA PHE A 694 -20.60 -19.89 15.68
C PHE A 694 -21.50 -20.56 16.73
N PRO A 695 -20.93 -21.18 17.77
CA PRO A 695 -21.74 -21.75 18.84
C PRO A 695 -22.66 -20.64 19.36
N MET A 696 -23.97 -20.89 19.36
CA MET A 696 -25.06 -19.98 19.77
C MET A 696 -25.71 -19.08 18.69
N LEU A 697 -25.08 -18.85 17.52
CA LEU A 697 -25.61 -17.94 16.47
C LEU A 697 -26.03 -18.64 15.17
N GLY A 698 -25.70 -19.93 15.02
CA GLY A 698 -26.12 -20.78 13.90
C GLY A 698 -25.02 -21.08 12.88
N ASP A 699 -25.41 -21.81 11.84
CA ASP A 699 -24.53 -22.26 10.75
C ASP A 699 -24.61 -21.30 9.54
N GLU A 700 -23.45 -20.95 9.00
CA GLU A 700 -23.30 -20.25 7.71
C GLU A 700 -23.07 -21.28 6.60
N ALA A 701 -23.73 -21.15 5.45
CA ALA A 701 -23.60 -22.09 4.33
C ALA A 701 -22.25 -21.96 3.58
N LEU A 702 -21.80 -23.01 2.88
CA LEU A 702 -20.44 -23.09 2.30
C LEU A 702 -20.29 -22.60 0.84
N PHE A 703 -21.19 -22.91 -0.11
CA PHE A 703 -20.83 -22.96 -1.55
C PHE A 703 -21.42 -21.93 -2.52
N ALA A 704 -20.60 -21.59 -3.55
CA ALA A 704 -20.90 -21.66 -5.01
C ALA A 704 -19.64 -21.44 -5.93
N ASP A 705 -18.78 -22.42 -6.31
CA ASP A 705 -17.41 -22.08 -6.82
C ASP A 705 -16.69 -23.02 -7.85
N PRO A 706 -15.71 -22.56 -8.67
CA PRO A 706 -14.99 -23.33 -9.70
C PRO A 706 -13.56 -23.80 -9.30
N ILE A 707 -13.08 -24.86 -9.97
CA ILE A 707 -11.76 -25.49 -9.80
C ILE A 707 -10.99 -25.54 -11.15
N ALA A 708 -9.69 -25.25 -11.11
CA ALA A 708 -8.80 -25.27 -12.28
C ALA A 708 -7.38 -25.78 -11.95
N GLU A 709 -6.51 -25.85 -12.97
CA GLU A 709 -5.16 -26.43 -12.85
C GLU A 709 -4.12 -25.52 -12.17
N THR A 710 -4.31 -24.20 -12.22
CA THR A 710 -3.44 -23.22 -11.53
C THR A 710 -4.30 -22.21 -10.79
N GLN A 711 -3.76 -21.58 -9.74
CA GLN A 711 -4.52 -20.54 -9.01
C GLN A 711 -4.96 -19.42 -9.96
N LYS A 712 -4.06 -18.98 -10.85
CA LYS A 712 -4.35 -17.92 -11.79
C LYS A 712 -5.53 -18.27 -12.69
N TYR A 713 -5.53 -19.48 -13.25
CA TYR A 713 -6.64 -19.94 -14.09
C TYR A 713 -7.94 -20.03 -13.30
N ALA A 714 -7.91 -20.58 -12.09
CA ALA A 714 -9.10 -20.67 -11.23
C ALA A 714 -9.68 -19.28 -10.96
N TYR A 715 -8.82 -18.33 -10.58
CA TYR A 715 -9.21 -16.96 -10.26
C TYR A 715 -9.74 -16.20 -11.49
N MET A 716 -9.09 -16.33 -12.64
CA MET A 716 -9.52 -15.66 -13.87
C MET A 716 -10.81 -16.27 -14.40
N ALA A 717 -10.97 -17.59 -14.32
CA ALA A 717 -12.23 -18.25 -14.67
C ALA A 717 -13.38 -17.81 -13.77
N ALA A 718 -13.15 -17.70 -12.45
CA ALA A 718 -14.15 -17.22 -11.51
C ALA A 718 -14.66 -15.80 -11.86
N LYS A 719 -13.80 -14.92 -12.42
CA LYS A 719 -14.22 -13.59 -12.92
C LYS A 719 -15.07 -13.63 -14.18
N GLN A 720 -14.92 -14.69 -14.98
CA GLN A 720 -15.69 -14.89 -16.22
C GLN A 720 -17.02 -15.60 -15.96
N ALA A 721 -17.26 -16.03 -14.71
CA ALA A 721 -18.54 -16.59 -14.32
C ALA A 721 -19.65 -15.54 -14.39
N VAL A 722 -20.78 -15.96 -14.94
CA VAL A 722 -22.03 -15.22 -15.01
C VAL A 722 -23.05 -15.99 -14.20
N MET A 723 -23.41 -15.40 -13.06
CA MET A 723 -24.42 -15.94 -12.16
C MET A 723 -25.80 -15.48 -12.61
N GLU A 724 -26.73 -16.42 -12.74
CA GLU A 724 -28.14 -16.14 -13.02
C GLU A 724 -28.92 -16.04 -11.72
N TYR A 725 -29.59 -14.92 -11.51
CA TYR A 725 -30.31 -14.62 -10.27
C TYR A 725 -31.83 -14.53 -10.49
N SER A 726 -32.59 -14.89 -9.47
CA SER A 726 -34.01 -14.54 -9.32
C SER A 726 -34.20 -13.66 -8.09
N THR A 727 -34.89 -12.54 -8.24
CA THR A 727 -35.42 -11.76 -7.11
C THR A 727 -36.92 -11.95 -6.93
N GLU A 728 -37.53 -12.85 -7.72
CA GLU A 728 -38.94 -13.20 -7.59
C GLU A 728 -39.23 -13.72 -6.19
N ASN A 729 -40.30 -13.20 -5.57
CA ASN A 729 -40.76 -13.55 -4.22
C ASN A 729 -39.76 -13.27 -3.08
N LEU A 730 -38.72 -12.46 -3.32
CA LEU A 730 -37.80 -12.00 -2.26
C LEU A 730 -38.18 -10.58 -1.80
N GLN A 731 -38.03 -10.35 -0.50
CA GLN A 731 -38.08 -9.01 0.07
C GLN A 731 -36.82 -8.22 -0.34
N PRO A 732 -36.91 -6.87 -0.42
CA PRO A 732 -35.73 -6.03 -0.62
C PRO A 732 -34.62 -6.34 0.40
N PRO A 733 -33.35 -6.24 0.00
CA PRO A 733 -32.24 -6.50 0.91
C PRO A 733 -32.20 -5.44 2.02
N ILE A 734 -31.99 -5.89 3.25
CA ILE A 734 -31.74 -5.04 4.41
C ILE A 734 -30.24 -4.77 4.48
N LEU A 735 -29.80 -3.53 4.23
CA LEU A 735 -28.36 -3.24 4.06
C LEU A 735 -27.77 -2.43 5.22
N THR A 736 -28.60 -1.70 5.94
CA THR A 736 -28.17 -0.82 7.04
C THR A 736 -28.71 -1.30 8.38
N VAL A 737 -28.12 -0.78 9.45
CA VAL A 737 -28.57 -1.03 10.82
C VAL A 737 -29.98 -0.46 11.00
N GLU A 738 -30.22 0.73 10.47
CA GLU A 738 -31.50 1.43 10.51
C GLU A 738 -32.59 0.63 9.77
N ASP A 739 -32.25 0.05 8.61
CA ASP A 739 -33.16 -0.84 7.89
C ASP A 739 -33.49 -2.07 8.74
N ALA A 740 -32.51 -2.68 9.40
CA ALA A 740 -32.73 -3.86 10.22
C ALA A 740 -33.65 -3.56 11.41
N VAL A 741 -33.48 -2.40 12.05
CA VAL A 741 -34.38 -1.93 13.12
C VAL A 741 -35.80 -1.75 12.60
N HIS A 742 -35.97 -1.07 11.46
CA HIS A 742 -37.28 -0.86 10.84
C HIS A 742 -38.00 -2.17 10.48
N HIS A 743 -37.25 -3.20 10.09
CA HIS A 743 -37.78 -4.51 9.69
C HIS A 743 -37.81 -5.54 10.85
N ASN A 744 -37.45 -5.15 12.08
CA ASN A 744 -37.32 -6.05 13.24
C ASN A 744 -36.43 -7.29 12.96
N SER A 745 -35.32 -7.07 12.26
CA SER A 745 -34.40 -8.11 11.78
C SER A 745 -33.21 -8.25 12.73
N TYR A 746 -33.35 -9.10 13.76
CA TYR A 746 -32.36 -9.25 14.83
C TYR A 746 -31.84 -10.70 14.98
N PHE A 747 -30.61 -10.86 15.48
CA PHE A 747 -30.14 -12.14 16.00
C PHE A 747 -30.70 -12.40 17.39
N GLN A 748 -30.89 -13.67 17.72
CA GLN A 748 -31.32 -14.06 19.06
C GLN A 748 -30.13 -14.02 20.02
N VAL A 749 -30.10 -13.05 20.92
CA VAL A 749 -29.01 -12.90 21.90
C VAL A 749 -29.24 -13.84 23.11
N PRO A 750 -28.28 -14.72 23.44
CA PRO A 750 -28.37 -15.55 24.64
C PRO A 750 -28.50 -14.72 25.94
N PRO A 751 -29.34 -15.11 26.92
CA PRO A 751 -29.60 -14.32 28.13
C PRO A 751 -28.37 -13.97 28.98
N PHE A 752 -27.29 -14.75 28.90
CA PHE A 752 -26.07 -14.49 29.65
C PHE A 752 -25.19 -13.38 29.01
N LEU A 753 -25.43 -13.02 27.75
CA LEU A 753 -24.79 -11.90 27.06
C LEU A 753 -25.60 -10.60 27.19
N THR A 754 -26.86 -10.68 27.62
CA THR A 754 -27.69 -9.49 27.85
C THR A 754 -27.15 -8.71 29.05
N PRO A 755 -26.88 -7.39 28.89
CA PRO A 755 -26.42 -6.58 30.01
C PRO A 755 -27.48 -6.53 31.12
N LYS A 756 -27.04 -6.69 32.37
CA LYS A 756 -27.91 -6.53 33.54
C LYS A 756 -27.98 -5.05 33.93
N PRO A 757 -29.18 -4.46 34.07
CA PRO A 757 -29.31 -3.11 34.61
C PRO A 757 -28.72 -3.02 36.01
N ILE A 758 -27.95 -1.97 36.29
CA ILE A 758 -27.36 -1.68 37.60
C ILE A 758 -27.84 -0.30 38.03
N GLY A 759 -28.55 -0.24 39.16
CA GLY A 759 -29.18 0.99 39.66
C GLY A 759 -30.53 1.31 38.99
N ASP A 760 -31.10 2.47 39.35
CA ASP A 760 -32.34 3.00 38.78
C ASP A 760 -32.03 4.18 37.85
N PHE A 761 -32.08 3.93 36.54
CA PHE A 761 -31.79 4.94 35.52
C PHE A 761 -32.81 6.07 35.49
N ASN A 762 -34.09 5.79 35.78
CA ASN A 762 -35.15 6.80 35.73
C ASN A 762 -34.99 7.80 36.89
N GLN A 763 -34.72 7.27 38.08
CA GLN A 763 -34.40 8.09 39.24
C GLN A 763 -33.16 8.94 38.98
N ALA A 764 -32.05 8.33 38.54
CA ALA A 764 -30.81 9.05 38.28
C ALA A 764 -30.97 10.14 37.20
N MET A 765 -31.67 9.87 36.10
CA MET A 765 -31.97 10.87 35.06
C MET A 765 -32.91 11.97 35.55
N SER A 766 -33.79 11.69 36.53
CA SER A 766 -34.64 12.72 37.14
C SER A 766 -33.82 13.70 37.98
N GLU A 767 -32.85 13.19 38.75
CA GLU A 767 -32.03 13.92 39.73
C GLU A 767 -30.84 14.66 39.08
N ALA A 768 -30.43 14.28 37.87
CA ALA A 768 -29.32 14.90 37.17
C ALA A 768 -29.57 16.39 36.84
N ASP A 769 -28.64 17.25 37.26
CA ASP A 769 -28.68 18.70 37.00
C ASP A 769 -28.64 19.05 35.50
N HIS A 770 -27.85 18.29 34.74
CA HIS A 770 -27.74 18.40 33.28
C HIS A 770 -28.10 17.05 32.63
N LYS A 771 -28.94 17.10 31.59
CA LYS A 771 -29.47 15.91 30.93
C LYS A 771 -29.08 15.92 29.46
N ILE A 772 -28.38 14.88 29.03
CA ILE A 772 -28.15 14.59 27.62
C ILE A 772 -29.32 13.70 27.19
N ILE A 773 -30.28 14.28 26.46
CA ILE A 773 -31.53 13.60 26.11
C ILE A 773 -31.34 12.62 24.95
N ASP A 774 -30.45 12.96 24.02
CA ASP A 774 -30.11 12.11 22.88
C ASP A 774 -28.69 12.42 22.37
N GLY A 775 -28.09 11.45 21.70
CA GLY A 775 -26.78 11.57 21.05
C GLY A 775 -26.51 10.37 20.15
N GLU A 776 -26.02 10.66 18.94
CA GLU A 776 -25.71 9.64 17.94
C GLU A 776 -24.22 9.65 17.59
N VAL A 777 -23.61 8.46 17.55
CA VAL A 777 -22.23 8.28 17.05
C VAL A 777 -22.26 7.15 16.02
N ARG A 778 -21.57 7.33 14.89
CA ARG A 778 -21.44 6.29 13.86
C ARG A 778 -19.99 5.85 13.75
N LEU A 779 -19.74 4.55 13.92
CA LEU A 779 -18.42 3.96 13.70
C LEU A 779 -18.41 3.16 12.40
N GLY A 780 -17.40 3.39 11.57
CA GLY A 780 -17.18 2.63 10.35
C GLY A 780 -16.61 1.23 10.59
N SER A 781 -16.77 0.36 9.59
CA SER A 781 -16.14 -0.95 9.53
C SER A 781 -14.60 -0.86 9.42
N GLN A 782 -13.92 -1.97 9.72
CA GLN A 782 -12.47 -2.13 9.56
C GLN A 782 -12.11 -3.47 8.91
N TYR A 783 -11.08 -3.47 8.07
CA TYR A 783 -10.49 -4.72 7.57
C TYR A 783 -9.38 -5.23 8.49
N TYR A 784 -9.34 -6.56 8.64
CA TYR A 784 -8.26 -7.25 9.36
C TYR A 784 -6.88 -6.92 8.77
N PHE A 785 -6.79 -7.03 7.44
CA PHE A 785 -5.59 -6.76 6.66
C PHE A 785 -4.37 -7.57 7.14
N TYR A 786 -4.57 -8.81 7.57
CA TYR A 786 -3.46 -9.73 7.80
C TYR A 786 -2.68 -9.97 6.52
N MET A 787 -1.36 -10.05 6.63
CA MET A 787 -0.49 -10.04 5.46
C MET A 787 -0.58 -11.34 4.65
N GLU A 788 -0.73 -12.50 5.32
CA GLU A 788 -1.11 -13.77 4.68
C GLU A 788 -2.63 -13.85 4.54
N THR A 789 -3.17 -13.92 3.33
CA THR A 789 -4.62 -14.11 3.11
C THR A 789 -5.11 -15.49 3.57
N GLN A 790 -6.43 -15.69 3.61
CA GLN A 790 -6.96 -17.03 3.93
C GLN A 790 -6.42 -18.06 2.94
N THR A 791 -5.86 -19.14 3.47
CA THR A 791 -5.16 -20.15 2.69
C THR A 791 -5.40 -21.54 3.30
N ALA A 792 -5.68 -22.51 2.44
CA ALA A 792 -5.78 -23.92 2.78
C ALA A 792 -5.16 -24.81 1.69
N LEU A 793 -4.61 -25.95 2.11
CA LEU A 793 -4.17 -27.06 1.26
C LEU A 793 -4.74 -28.35 1.86
N ALA A 794 -5.69 -28.96 1.16
CA ALA A 794 -6.33 -30.21 1.56
C ALA A 794 -5.74 -31.37 0.76
N ILE A 795 -5.34 -32.43 1.44
CA ILE A 795 -4.69 -33.63 0.88
C ILE A 795 -5.51 -34.85 1.33
N PRO A 796 -6.25 -35.49 0.43
CA PRO A 796 -6.92 -36.76 0.70
C PRO A 796 -5.89 -37.87 1.00
N ASP A 797 -6.27 -38.80 1.87
CA ASP A 797 -5.45 -39.92 2.34
C ASP A 797 -6.27 -41.23 2.28
N GLU A 798 -5.69 -42.36 2.71
CA GLU A 798 -6.39 -43.64 2.81
C GLU A 798 -7.55 -43.61 3.82
N ASP A 799 -8.46 -44.59 3.73
CA ASP A 799 -9.61 -44.74 4.65
C ASP A 799 -10.50 -43.49 4.79
N ASN A 800 -10.71 -42.77 3.67
CA ASN A 800 -11.44 -41.50 3.62
C ASN A 800 -10.87 -40.43 4.58
N CYS A 801 -9.61 -40.55 4.99
CA CYS A 801 -8.95 -39.54 5.80
C CYS A 801 -8.53 -38.33 4.95
N ILE A 802 -8.38 -37.19 5.60
CA ILE A 802 -7.91 -35.95 4.96
C ILE A 802 -7.02 -35.15 5.89
N THR A 803 -5.88 -34.70 5.37
CA THR A 803 -5.02 -33.74 6.06
C THR A 803 -5.18 -32.36 5.42
N VAL A 804 -5.49 -31.36 6.23
CA VAL A 804 -5.69 -29.98 5.79
C VAL A 804 -4.67 -29.09 6.50
N TYR A 805 -3.76 -28.51 5.71
CA TYR A 805 -2.93 -27.40 6.18
C TYR A 805 -3.73 -26.12 5.99
N CYS A 806 -3.97 -25.36 7.05
CA CYS A 806 -4.74 -24.13 6.95
C CYS A 806 -4.17 -23.02 7.82
N SER A 807 -4.41 -21.79 7.38
CA SER A 807 -4.05 -20.60 8.14
C SER A 807 -5.22 -20.24 9.07
N ALA A 808 -5.39 -20.99 10.17
CA ALA A 808 -6.50 -20.83 11.11
C ALA A 808 -6.05 -20.57 12.56
N GLN A 809 -6.83 -19.79 13.30
CA GLN A 809 -6.63 -19.57 14.75
C GLN A 809 -7.28 -20.66 15.61
N MET A 810 -8.29 -21.37 15.07
CA MET A 810 -9.02 -22.43 15.77
C MET A 810 -9.04 -23.72 14.93
N PRO A 811 -7.96 -24.53 14.99
CA PRO A 811 -7.88 -25.79 14.26
C PRO A 811 -8.99 -26.79 14.64
N GLU A 812 -9.40 -26.81 15.91
CA GLU A 812 -10.48 -27.68 16.42
C GLU A 812 -11.83 -27.40 15.77
N VAL A 813 -12.24 -26.13 15.68
CA VAL A 813 -13.48 -25.74 14.98
C VAL A 813 -13.36 -26.03 13.49
N THR A 814 -12.18 -25.82 12.91
CA THR A 814 -11.94 -26.15 11.50
C THR A 814 -12.07 -27.64 11.23
N GLN A 815 -11.61 -28.49 12.15
CA GLN A 815 -11.71 -29.94 12.07
C GLN A 815 -13.19 -30.39 12.08
N ASP A 816 -13.98 -29.84 13.01
CA ASP A 816 -15.41 -30.09 13.10
C ASP A 816 -16.15 -29.72 11.82
N ILE A 817 -15.95 -28.49 11.33
CA ILE A 817 -16.60 -28.03 10.10
C ILE A 817 -16.23 -28.92 8.89
N VAL A 818 -14.95 -29.27 8.73
CA VAL A 818 -14.53 -30.15 7.63
C VAL A 818 -15.15 -31.53 7.76
N ALA A 819 -15.18 -32.12 8.96
CA ALA A 819 -15.79 -33.43 9.21
C ALA A 819 -17.28 -33.42 8.89
N ARG A 820 -18.01 -32.39 9.36
CA ARG A 820 -19.43 -32.18 9.09
C ARG A 820 -19.71 -31.99 7.60
N CYS A 821 -18.89 -31.22 6.88
CA CYS A 821 -19.03 -31.05 5.44
C CYS A 821 -18.82 -32.34 4.66
N LEU A 822 -17.83 -33.15 5.05
CA LEU A 822 -17.51 -34.38 4.35
C LEU A 822 -18.39 -35.55 4.78
N GLY A 823 -19.10 -35.44 5.90
CA GLY A 823 -19.91 -36.54 6.46
C GLY A 823 -19.04 -37.68 7.01
N ILE A 824 -17.84 -37.38 7.50
CA ILE A 824 -16.87 -38.37 7.99
C ILE A 824 -16.58 -38.17 9.49
N PRO A 825 -16.10 -39.19 10.21
CA PRO A 825 -15.73 -39.06 11.62
C PRO A 825 -14.62 -38.02 11.85
N LEU A 826 -14.68 -37.30 12.98
CA LEU A 826 -13.67 -36.29 13.36
C LEU A 826 -12.23 -36.81 13.32
N HIS A 827 -12.02 -38.07 13.70
CA HIS A 827 -10.68 -38.67 13.72
C HIS A 827 -10.09 -38.91 12.31
N ASN A 828 -10.92 -38.88 11.26
CA ASN A 828 -10.48 -38.97 9.87
C ASN A 828 -10.01 -37.60 9.33
N VAL A 829 -10.23 -36.51 10.06
CA VAL A 829 -9.81 -35.16 9.67
C VAL A 829 -8.64 -34.70 10.51
N ARG A 830 -7.53 -34.33 9.87
CA ARG A 830 -6.36 -33.74 10.54
C ARG A 830 -6.12 -32.32 10.07
N ILE A 831 -6.23 -31.36 10.98
CA ILE A 831 -5.93 -29.94 10.71
C ILE A 831 -4.53 -29.60 11.21
N ILE A 832 -3.69 -28.96 10.38
CA ILE A 832 -2.32 -28.55 10.73
C ILE A 832 -2.13 -27.05 10.51
N THR A 833 -1.89 -26.33 11.60
CA THR A 833 -1.48 -24.91 11.58
C THR A 833 -0.13 -24.74 12.27
N ARG A 834 0.95 -24.54 11.50
CA ARG A 834 2.29 -24.29 12.09
C ARG A 834 2.46 -22.85 12.57
N ARG A 835 1.99 -21.88 11.79
CA ARG A 835 2.05 -20.43 12.04
C ARG A 835 1.04 -19.72 11.15
N VAL A 836 0.72 -18.47 11.49
CA VAL A 836 -0.25 -17.63 10.79
C VAL A 836 0.36 -16.24 10.53
N GLY A 837 0.34 -15.77 9.28
CA GLY A 837 0.81 -14.46 8.83
C GLY A 837 -0.11 -13.30 9.19
N GLY A 838 -0.57 -13.28 10.45
CA GLY A 838 -1.58 -12.36 11.00
C GLY A 838 -2.98 -12.98 10.96
N GLY A 839 -3.72 -12.84 12.06
CA GLY A 839 -5.11 -13.34 12.18
C GLY A 839 -6.06 -12.27 12.70
N PHE A 840 -5.72 -11.66 13.84
CA PHE A 840 -6.47 -10.54 14.43
C PHE A 840 -7.96 -10.83 14.68
N GLY A 841 -8.32 -12.11 14.86
CA GLY A 841 -9.69 -12.59 15.02
C GLY A 841 -10.31 -13.11 13.71
N GLY A 842 -9.94 -12.53 12.57
CA GLY A 842 -10.50 -12.88 11.26
C GLY A 842 -10.10 -14.25 10.70
N LYS A 843 -9.24 -15.00 11.41
CA LYS A 843 -8.88 -16.38 11.09
C LYS A 843 -9.39 -17.37 12.14
N ALA A 844 -10.24 -16.93 13.07
CA ALA A 844 -10.96 -17.80 13.99
C ALA A 844 -12.09 -18.53 13.24
N MET A 845 -13.08 -17.78 12.73
CA MET A 845 -14.25 -18.36 12.05
C MET A 845 -14.06 -18.40 10.54
N LYS A 846 -13.67 -17.29 9.90
CA LYS A 846 -13.65 -17.20 8.44
C LYS A 846 -12.63 -18.11 7.75
N ALA A 847 -11.67 -18.66 8.49
CA ALA A 847 -10.73 -19.64 7.95
C ALA A 847 -11.40 -21.00 7.67
N THR A 848 -12.48 -21.35 8.39
CA THR A 848 -13.17 -22.64 8.22
C THR A 848 -13.82 -22.76 6.85
N HIS A 849 -14.34 -21.67 6.29
CA HIS A 849 -14.95 -21.67 4.94
C HIS A 849 -13.95 -22.11 3.88
N VAL A 850 -12.76 -21.52 3.89
CA VAL A 850 -11.72 -21.83 2.90
C VAL A 850 -11.20 -23.24 3.09
N ALA A 851 -11.02 -23.70 4.34
CA ALA A 851 -10.61 -25.06 4.64
C ALA A 851 -11.68 -26.09 4.20
N ALA A 852 -12.95 -25.83 4.44
CA ALA A 852 -14.06 -26.72 4.11
C ALA A 852 -14.29 -26.81 2.59
N ALA A 853 -14.32 -25.68 1.87
CA ALA A 853 -14.43 -25.67 0.41
C ALA A 853 -13.27 -26.43 -0.25
N CYS A 854 -12.05 -26.17 0.24
CA CYS A 854 -10.84 -26.84 -0.22
C CYS A 854 -10.91 -28.36 0.03
N SER A 855 -11.43 -28.77 1.19
CA SER A 855 -11.59 -30.17 1.57
C SER A 855 -12.64 -30.90 0.73
N VAL A 856 -13.81 -30.29 0.49
CA VAL A 856 -14.86 -30.88 -0.36
C VAL A 856 -14.37 -31.04 -1.79
N ALA A 857 -13.68 -30.04 -2.34
CA ALA A 857 -13.08 -30.14 -3.66
C ALA A 857 -12.04 -31.28 -3.73
N ALA A 858 -11.16 -31.37 -2.74
CA ALA A 858 -10.14 -32.42 -2.67
C ALA A 858 -10.76 -33.82 -2.55
N PHE A 859 -11.80 -33.96 -1.72
CA PHE A 859 -12.49 -35.21 -1.48
C PHE A 859 -13.25 -35.69 -2.73
N LYS A 860 -13.99 -34.80 -3.41
CA LYS A 860 -14.69 -35.12 -4.67
C LYS A 860 -13.71 -35.51 -5.78
N LEU A 861 -12.61 -34.78 -5.93
CA LEU A 861 -11.66 -34.97 -7.02
C LEU A 861 -10.62 -36.04 -6.72
N ARG A 862 -10.54 -36.54 -5.48
CA ARG A 862 -9.51 -37.47 -4.99
C ARG A 862 -8.09 -37.01 -5.33
N ARG A 863 -7.89 -35.70 -5.26
CA ARG A 863 -6.63 -35.03 -5.58
C ARG A 863 -6.38 -33.93 -4.55
N PRO A 864 -5.13 -33.63 -4.23
CA PRO A 864 -4.82 -32.46 -3.41
C PRO A 864 -5.38 -31.19 -4.05
N VAL A 865 -5.97 -30.31 -3.24
CA VAL A 865 -6.47 -29.01 -3.68
C VAL A 865 -5.86 -27.94 -2.81
N ARG A 866 -5.44 -26.83 -3.42
CA ARG A 866 -5.02 -25.61 -2.74
C ARG A 866 -5.98 -24.47 -3.05
N MET A 867 -6.28 -23.67 -2.04
CA MET A 867 -7.01 -22.43 -2.19
C MET A 867 -6.34 -21.34 -1.37
N TYR A 868 -6.08 -20.20 -1.99
CA TYR A 868 -5.80 -18.97 -1.26
C TYR A 868 -6.57 -17.80 -1.87
N LEU A 869 -7.08 -16.93 -1.01
CA LEU A 869 -7.86 -15.78 -1.45
C LEU A 869 -6.95 -14.66 -1.91
N ASP A 870 -7.35 -13.97 -2.98
CA ASP A 870 -6.75 -12.67 -3.28
C ASP A 870 -7.20 -11.63 -2.23
N ARG A 871 -6.55 -10.46 -2.23
CA ARG A 871 -6.88 -9.42 -1.25
C ARG A 871 -8.28 -8.84 -1.45
N LYS A 872 -8.70 -8.61 -2.70
CA LYS A 872 -9.99 -8.00 -3.03
C LYS A 872 -11.17 -8.86 -2.57
N THR A 873 -11.12 -10.14 -2.89
CA THR A 873 -12.11 -11.13 -2.48
C THR A 873 -12.25 -11.16 -0.96
N TYR A 874 -11.13 -11.07 -0.24
CA TYR A 874 -11.14 -11.02 1.22
C TYR A 874 -11.74 -9.72 1.78
N ASP A 875 -11.41 -8.58 1.20
CA ASP A 875 -11.86 -7.25 1.64
C ASP A 875 -13.37 -7.02 1.39
N ASN A 876 -14.14 -8.00 0.91
CA ASN A 876 -15.60 -7.94 0.91
C ASN A 876 -16.22 -8.44 2.24
N GLY A 877 -15.43 -8.91 3.21
CA GLY A 877 -15.90 -9.50 4.49
C GLY A 877 -15.46 -8.77 5.78
N GLY A 878 -15.29 -7.44 5.75
CA GLY A 878 -14.75 -6.63 6.87
C GLY A 878 -15.70 -6.36 8.06
N ARG A 879 -15.11 -5.97 9.21
CA ARG A 879 -15.65 -5.75 10.58
C ARG A 879 -16.98 -4.98 10.66
N ALA A 880 -17.65 -5.08 11.80
CA ALA A 880 -18.70 -4.17 12.26
C ALA A 880 -18.34 -2.69 12.10
N ALA A 881 -19.05 -1.97 11.22
CA ALA A 881 -19.61 -0.68 11.61
C ALA A 881 -20.49 -0.94 12.84
N SER A 882 -20.40 -0.09 13.86
CA SER A 882 -21.17 -0.15 15.12
C SER A 882 -22.55 -0.75 14.87
N ASN A 883 -22.84 -1.95 15.39
CA ASN A 883 -23.41 -2.13 16.72
C ASN A 883 -23.01 -3.48 17.33
N GLU A 884 -21.78 -3.60 17.83
CA GLU A 884 -21.42 -4.65 18.81
C GLU A 884 -21.48 -4.08 20.23
N GLY A 885 -22.49 -3.26 20.51
CA GLY A 885 -22.69 -2.58 21.80
C GLY A 885 -24.14 -2.61 22.23
N LEU A 886 -24.41 -3.44 23.26
CA LEU A 886 -25.45 -3.30 24.28
C LEU A 886 -26.89 -3.06 23.76
N GLN A 887 -27.48 -4.03 23.05
CA GLN A 887 -28.82 -4.61 23.36
C GLN A 887 -29.39 -5.40 22.17
N ASP A 888 -29.06 -5.03 20.92
CA ASP A 888 -29.65 -5.67 19.73
C ASP A 888 -28.60 -5.98 18.65
N GLU A 889 -28.48 -7.25 18.25
CA GLU A 889 -27.65 -7.69 17.13
C GLU A 889 -28.49 -7.72 15.84
N HIS A 890 -28.04 -7.12 14.74
CA HIS A 890 -28.90 -6.87 13.55
C HIS A 890 -28.54 -7.77 12.37
N LEU A 891 -29.54 -8.40 11.75
CA LEU A 891 -29.38 -9.25 10.57
C LEU A 891 -29.53 -8.40 9.30
N ILE A 892 -28.43 -8.24 8.56
CA ILE A 892 -28.31 -7.45 7.33
C ILE A 892 -27.69 -8.30 6.20
N ASN A 893 -28.11 -8.05 4.96
CA ASN A 893 -27.68 -8.74 3.74
C ASN A 893 -26.31 -8.25 3.23
N ILE A 894 -25.32 -8.25 4.12
CA ILE A 894 -23.90 -8.07 3.79
C ILE A 894 -23.11 -9.28 4.28
N SER A 895 -21.84 -9.39 3.88
CA SER A 895 -20.96 -10.44 4.39
C SER A 895 -20.95 -10.46 5.93
N SER A 896 -21.12 -11.64 6.52
CA SER A 896 -21.18 -11.77 7.97
C SER A 896 -19.83 -11.38 8.59
N LYS A 897 -19.92 -10.52 9.60
CA LYS A 897 -18.79 -9.97 10.36
C LYS A 897 -18.28 -11.01 11.36
N SER A 898 -17.05 -10.84 11.85
CA SER A 898 -16.45 -11.75 12.83
C SER A 898 -15.56 -10.99 13.81
N ALA A 899 -15.06 -11.67 14.84
CA ALA A 899 -14.23 -11.08 15.89
C ALA A 899 -13.04 -10.31 15.30
N MET A 900 -12.80 -9.10 15.81
CA MET A 900 -11.58 -8.29 15.59
C MET A 900 -10.83 -8.17 16.93
N ARG A 901 -9.54 -7.81 16.92
CA ARG A 901 -8.79 -7.54 18.17
C ARG A 901 -9.57 -6.57 19.06
N ALA A 902 -9.77 -6.95 20.33
CA ALA A 902 -10.67 -6.31 21.29
C ALA A 902 -12.15 -6.37 20.83
N PRO A 903 -12.74 -7.58 20.71
CA PRO A 903 -14.08 -7.77 20.15
C PRO A 903 -15.14 -7.06 21.01
N GLY A 904 -15.94 -6.19 20.40
CA GLY A 904 -16.90 -5.31 21.08
C GLY A 904 -16.28 -4.18 21.93
N GLU A 905 -15.22 -4.46 22.68
CA GLU A 905 -14.60 -3.53 23.64
C GLU A 905 -14.18 -2.21 23.01
N ALA A 906 -13.48 -2.22 21.87
CA ALA A 906 -13.04 -0.99 21.22
C ALA A 906 -14.21 -0.08 20.79
N GLN A 907 -15.35 -0.68 20.40
CA GLN A 907 -16.57 0.07 20.06
C GLN A 907 -17.25 0.62 21.31
N GLY A 908 -17.41 -0.21 22.35
CA GLY A 908 -18.01 0.19 23.62
C GLY A 908 -17.22 1.32 24.32
N SER A 909 -15.89 1.20 24.38
CA SER A 909 -15.02 2.23 24.94
C SER A 909 -15.07 3.53 24.14
N PHE A 910 -15.16 3.48 22.81
CA PHE A 910 -15.31 4.68 21.99
C PHE A 910 -16.63 5.40 22.27
N ILE A 911 -17.74 4.66 22.40
CA ILE A 911 -19.04 5.24 22.75
C ILE A 911 -18.99 5.89 24.13
N ALA A 912 -18.40 5.21 25.12
CA ALA A 912 -18.23 5.77 26.47
C ALA A 912 -17.38 7.05 26.46
N GLU A 913 -16.28 7.08 25.70
CA GLU A 913 -15.45 8.27 25.56
C GLU A 913 -16.16 9.42 24.83
N ALA A 914 -16.97 9.13 23.80
CA ALA A 914 -17.79 10.14 23.13
C ALA A 914 -18.82 10.77 24.09
N ILE A 915 -19.40 9.98 25.00
CA ILE A 915 -20.29 10.49 26.06
C ILE A 915 -19.50 11.39 27.01
N ASN A 916 -18.31 10.97 27.45
CA ASN A 916 -17.44 11.78 28.31
C ASN A 916 -17.08 13.12 27.65
N GLU A 917 -16.77 13.14 26.36
CA GLU A 917 -16.50 14.37 25.60
C GLU A 917 -17.74 15.27 25.49
N HIS A 918 -18.94 14.71 25.32
CA HIS A 918 -20.17 15.50 25.30
C HIS A 918 -20.46 16.15 26.67
N VAL A 919 -20.32 15.39 27.77
CA VAL A 919 -20.44 15.93 29.13
C VAL A 919 -19.42 17.04 29.37
N THR A 920 -18.18 16.82 28.92
CA THR A 920 -17.08 17.79 29.00
C THR A 920 -17.44 19.10 28.29
N SER A 921 -17.96 19.00 27.06
CA SER A 921 -18.40 20.15 26.28
C SER A 921 -19.57 20.89 26.94
N ALA A 922 -20.55 20.17 27.47
CA ALA A 922 -21.73 20.76 28.13
C ALA A 922 -21.36 21.53 29.40
N LEU A 923 -20.38 21.03 30.16
CA LEU A 923 -19.92 21.63 31.40
C LEU A 923 -18.76 22.63 31.22
N SER A 924 -18.20 22.74 30.01
CA SER A 924 -17.03 23.59 29.70
C SER A 924 -15.82 23.31 30.61
N VAL A 925 -15.57 22.04 30.89
CA VAL A 925 -14.40 21.58 31.68
C VAL A 925 -13.44 20.79 30.79
N GLY A 926 -12.26 20.39 31.29
CA GLY A 926 -11.36 19.52 30.54
C GLY A 926 -11.74 18.04 30.65
N THR A 927 -11.56 17.26 29.57
CA THR A 927 -11.98 15.84 29.49
C THR A 927 -11.38 14.98 30.60
N ASN A 928 -10.10 15.19 30.93
CA ASN A 928 -9.42 14.45 32.00
C ASN A 928 -10.01 14.71 33.39
N THR A 929 -10.64 15.86 33.62
CA THR A 929 -11.35 16.12 34.89
C THR A 929 -12.60 15.27 35.00
N ILE A 930 -13.35 15.10 33.90
CA ILE A 930 -14.51 14.22 33.85
C ILE A 930 -14.09 12.76 33.99
N ARG A 931 -13.05 12.31 33.26
CA ARG A 931 -12.51 10.95 33.36
C ARG A 931 -12.13 10.60 34.80
N ARG A 932 -11.29 11.42 35.45
CA ARG A 932 -10.85 11.15 36.83
C ARG A 932 -11.97 11.11 37.86
N LYS A 933 -12.98 11.98 37.72
CA LYS A 933 -14.13 11.99 38.64
C LYS A 933 -15.03 10.76 38.50
N ASN A 934 -15.09 10.18 37.31
CA ASN A 934 -15.95 9.03 37.00
C ASN A 934 -15.18 7.71 36.90
N LEU A 935 -13.87 7.71 37.21
CA LEU A 935 -13.07 6.50 37.23
C LEU A 935 -13.55 5.61 38.39
N HIS A 936 -13.72 4.32 38.11
CA HIS A 936 -14.14 3.39 39.15
C HIS A 936 -13.09 3.24 40.25
N ASP A 937 -13.55 3.31 41.50
CA ASP A 937 -12.83 2.78 42.65
C ASP A 937 -13.17 1.29 42.88
N PHE A 938 -12.54 0.67 43.88
CA PHE A 938 -12.77 -0.73 44.20
C PHE A 938 -14.23 -1.02 44.58
N GLU A 939 -14.84 -0.14 45.37
CA GLU A 939 -16.21 -0.34 45.86
C GLU A 939 -17.23 -0.23 44.72
N SER A 940 -17.07 0.72 43.81
CA SER A 940 -17.91 0.83 42.62
C SER A 940 -17.73 -0.36 41.68
N LEU A 941 -16.49 -0.84 41.42
CA LEU A 941 -16.28 -2.07 40.62
C LEU A 941 -16.98 -3.30 41.21
N LYS A 942 -17.04 -3.40 42.54
CA LYS A 942 -17.73 -4.51 43.22
C LYS A 942 -19.23 -4.50 42.94
N VAL A 943 -19.84 -3.34 42.71
CA VAL A 943 -21.25 -3.24 42.29
C VAL A 943 -21.46 -3.86 40.91
N PHE A 944 -20.51 -3.68 39.99
CA PHE A 944 -20.60 -4.19 38.61
C PHE A 944 -20.18 -5.67 38.47
N TYR A 945 -19.14 -6.08 39.19
CA TYR A 945 -18.45 -7.36 38.95
C TYR A 945 -18.42 -8.31 40.17
N GLY A 946 -19.03 -7.91 41.29
CA GLY A 946 -19.02 -8.69 42.53
C GLY A 946 -17.60 -9.02 43.01
N ASP A 947 -17.36 -10.27 43.40
CA ASP A 947 -16.06 -10.74 43.92
C ASP A 947 -14.92 -10.71 42.86
N SER A 948 -15.25 -10.54 41.57
CA SER A 948 -14.25 -10.41 40.51
C SER A 948 -13.55 -9.04 40.48
N ALA A 949 -14.03 -8.07 41.27
CA ALA A 949 -13.51 -6.71 41.34
C ALA A 949 -12.06 -6.62 41.85
N VAL A 950 -11.59 -7.57 42.66
CA VAL A 950 -10.25 -7.54 43.28
C VAL A 950 -9.10 -7.56 42.27
N SER A 951 -9.30 -8.19 41.09
CA SER A 951 -8.25 -8.25 40.05
C SER A 951 -8.14 -6.99 39.18
N LEU A 952 -9.15 -6.10 39.22
CA LEU A 952 -9.27 -4.94 38.33
C LEU A 952 -8.66 -3.65 38.91
N VAL A 953 -8.44 -3.58 40.23
CA VAL A 953 -7.94 -2.39 40.94
C VAL A 953 -6.51 -1.99 40.52
N THR A 954 -5.70 -2.94 40.04
CA THR A 954 -4.33 -2.64 39.58
C THR A 954 -4.28 -1.71 38.36
N GLY A 955 -5.37 -1.59 37.58
CA GLY A 955 -5.48 -0.65 36.46
C GLY A 955 -5.65 0.81 36.89
N VAL A 956 -6.42 1.04 37.96
CA VAL A 956 -6.68 2.38 38.55
C VAL A 956 -5.37 2.99 39.08
N ALA A 957 -4.48 2.16 39.66
CA ALA A 957 -3.16 2.57 40.13
C ALA A 957 -2.12 2.84 39.02
N ALA A 958 -2.45 2.61 37.74
CA ALA A 958 -1.55 2.84 36.61
C ALA A 958 -1.68 4.26 36.01
N GLU A 959 -2.86 4.90 36.14
CA GLU A 959 -3.04 6.32 35.82
C GLU A 959 -2.25 7.21 36.79
N ASP A 960 -2.29 6.92 38.09
CA ASP A 960 -1.56 7.69 39.11
C ASP A 960 -0.03 7.50 39.05
N ARG A 961 0.46 6.38 38.47
CA ARG A 961 1.90 6.11 38.34
C ARG A 961 2.57 6.82 37.15
N HIS A 962 1.80 7.47 36.30
CA HIS A 962 2.37 8.27 35.23
C HIS A 962 2.83 9.62 35.77
N GLY A 963 4.13 9.75 36.06
CA GLY A 963 4.82 11.03 36.28
C GLY A 963 4.80 11.99 35.06
N ARG A 964 3.84 11.83 34.14
CA ARG A 964 3.64 12.59 32.92
C ARG A 964 2.62 13.74 33.07
N ALA A 965 1.99 13.91 34.23
CA ALA A 965 0.98 14.97 34.43
C ALA A 965 1.54 16.38 34.14
N LEU A 966 2.77 16.67 34.57
CA LEU A 966 3.44 17.95 34.30
C LEU A 966 3.79 18.13 32.80
N GLN A 967 4.29 17.07 32.16
CA GLN A 967 4.63 17.10 30.73
C GLN A 967 3.37 17.22 29.85
N GLN A 968 2.29 16.55 30.23
CA GLN A 968 1.00 16.65 29.56
C GLN A 968 0.38 18.04 29.74
N GLN A 969 0.48 18.63 30.94
CA GLN A 969 0.00 19.99 31.19
C GLN A 969 0.78 21.04 30.39
N GLN A 970 2.10 20.90 30.31
CA GLN A 970 2.95 21.73 29.45
C GLN A 970 2.55 21.59 27.97
N GLN A 971 2.35 20.37 27.48
CA GLN A 971 1.90 20.14 26.10
C GLN A 971 0.51 20.74 25.83
N VAL A 972 -0.41 20.71 26.80
CA VAL A 972 -1.74 21.35 26.67
C VAL A 972 -1.61 22.87 26.55
N GLU A 973 -0.71 23.49 27.32
CA GLU A 973 -0.42 24.93 27.21
C GLU A 973 0.22 25.28 25.86
N GLU A 974 1.16 24.46 25.38
CA GLU A 974 1.80 24.57 24.06
C GLU A 974 0.75 24.48 22.94
N ALA A 975 -0.15 23.48 22.98
CA ALA A 975 -1.24 23.35 22.01
C ALA A 975 -2.22 24.53 22.07
N GLY A 976 -2.52 25.03 23.27
CA GLY A 976 -3.33 26.24 23.46
C GLY A 976 -2.68 27.50 22.90
N HIS A 977 -1.36 27.63 23.01
CA HIS A 977 -0.59 28.70 22.38
C HIS A 977 -0.60 28.54 20.84
N PHE A 978 -0.38 27.33 20.34
CA PHE A 978 -0.41 27.01 18.92
C PHE A 978 -1.76 27.38 18.28
N LEU A 979 -2.88 27.03 18.90
CA LEU A 979 -4.23 27.37 18.41
C LEU A 979 -4.49 28.89 18.37
N ARG A 980 -3.90 29.66 19.30
CA ARG A 980 -3.99 31.13 19.28
C ARG A 980 -3.11 31.75 18.20
N ALA A 981 -1.96 31.14 17.92
CA ALA A 981 -0.99 31.62 16.94
C ALA A 981 -1.32 31.20 15.49
N HIS A 982 -2.11 30.15 15.28
CA HIS A 982 -2.39 29.60 13.96
C HIS A 982 -3.89 29.50 13.66
N HIS A 983 -4.35 30.23 12.64
CA HIS A 983 -5.76 30.20 12.21
C HIS A 983 -6.09 29.09 11.19
N LEU A 984 -5.09 28.48 10.55
CA LEU A 984 -5.25 27.47 9.50
C LEU A 984 -4.72 26.08 9.90
N ARG A 985 -4.20 25.94 11.12
CA ARG A 985 -3.73 24.67 11.70
C ARG A 985 -4.20 24.61 13.14
N GLY A 986 -4.57 23.41 13.57
CA GLY A 986 -4.88 23.13 14.97
C GLY A 986 -4.05 21.97 15.46
N GLU A 987 -3.67 22.03 16.74
CA GLU A 987 -3.10 20.93 17.49
C GLU A 987 -4.00 20.66 18.69
N SER A 988 -4.18 19.38 19.01
CA SER A 988 -4.96 18.95 20.17
C SER A 988 -4.30 17.76 20.84
N ILE A 989 -4.52 17.63 22.15
CA ILE A 989 -4.04 16.54 22.99
C ILE A 989 -5.26 16.02 23.77
N SER A 990 -5.51 14.71 23.73
CA SER A 990 -6.61 14.03 24.42
C SER A 990 -6.07 12.92 25.31
#